data_AF-A0A0D0H552-F1
#
_entry.id   AF-A0A0D0H552-F1
#
_cell.length_a   1.000
_cell.length_b   1.000
_cell.length_c   1.000
_cell.angle_alpha   90.00
_cell.angle_beta   90.00
_cell.angle_gamma   90.00
#
_symmetry.space_group_name_H-M   'P 1'
#
loop_
_entity.id
_entity.type
_entity.pdbx_description
1 polymer ?
#
loop_
_entity_poly.entity_id
_entity_poly.type
_entity_poly.pdbx_seq_one_letter_code
_entity_poly.pdbx_strand_id
1 'polypeptide(L)'
;MPAGTPDPGVPKCPFHDAAPAAPPAPGNCPVSARAAAFDPFGDGYQQNPPDYLRWAREQEPVFYSPGLGYWVVTRYADIKAIFRDNLTFSPSIALEKITPTGPEANAVLASYGYAMSRTLVNEDEPAHMPRRRALMDPFTPDALTHHEPMVRRLAREYVDRFIDDGRADLVDQMLWEVPLTVALHFLGVPEEDMDTLRAYSIAHTVNTWGRPKPDEQVAVAHAVGKFWQYAGKVLDRMRADPSGPGWMQYGIRKQQELPDVVTDSYLHSMMMAGIVAAHETTANATANAMKLLLQHREAWRDICEDPSLIPNAVEECLRHNGSVAAWRRLATKDVTIGGVDIPAGSKLLIVTSSANHDERQFADADLFDIRRENAGDQLTFGYGAHQCMGKNLARMEMQVFLDEFTRRLPHMRLAEQRFTYVPNTSFRGPEHLIVEWDPAQNPERRDASVLEPRAVVRIGEPSSHAVSRAVTVERVSACAERIVRIRLVCADGKPLPRWAPGAHIDVLCGDTGLSRQYSLCGDPADRGAFEIAVLREPESRGGSAWIHASVNAGEVLKIRGPRNHFRFSGEVRRAIFVAGGIGITPISAMAREAKARGIDYAIHYSGPRRASMAMLDELAALHGERLHLHVSEEGTRNDFASLFAQPDAQTHIYACGPARMLDALEACCAHWPEDALRVEHFTATKPAFDPSQERPFEIELNDSGLVIPVAAGQTVLAALQQANIDVQSDCREGLCGSCEVRVLAGRVDHRDRVLTRAERDAHDRMMTCCSRACGGERLVLEL
;
A
#
# COMPACT_ATOMS: atom_id res chain seq x y z
N MET A 1 37.53 -3.59 -62.31
CA MET A 1 37.97 -5.00 -62.47
C MET A 1 39.43 -5.11 -62.04
N PRO A 2 39.89 -6.17 -61.35
CA PRO A 2 39.14 -7.35 -60.89
C PRO A 2 38.98 -7.45 -59.37
N ALA A 3 38.03 -8.29 -58.99
CA ALA A 3 37.62 -8.62 -57.63
C ALA A 3 38.65 -9.53 -56.93
N GLY A 4 38.91 -9.26 -55.65
CA GLY A 4 39.55 -10.18 -54.73
C GLY A 4 38.49 -10.84 -53.84
N THR A 5 38.48 -12.17 -53.84
CA THR A 5 37.70 -13.06 -52.97
C THR A 5 37.95 -12.80 -51.48
N PRO A 6 36.91 -12.74 -50.62
CA PRO A 6 37.09 -12.72 -49.18
C PRO A 6 37.16 -14.15 -48.58
N ASP A 7 38.04 -14.25 -47.60
CA ASP A 7 38.39 -15.36 -46.71
C ASP A 7 37.19 -15.96 -45.94
N PRO A 8 36.97 -17.29 -45.92
CA PRO A 8 35.91 -17.92 -45.14
C PRO A 8 36.48 -18.44 -43.81
N GLY A 9 36.50 -17.61 -42.76
CA GLY A 9 37.21 -18.04 -41.54
C GLY A 9 36.97 -17.36 -40.21
N VAL A 10 35.99 -16.47 -40.04
CA VAL A 10 35.68 -15.88 -38.72
C VAL A 10 34.18 -15.98 -38.42
N PRO A 11 33.76 -16.67 -37.34
CA PRO A 11 32.35 -16.73 -36.97
C PRO A 11 31.91 -15.36 -36.44
N LYS A 12 31.08 -14.66 -37.22
CA LYS A 12 30.34 -13.49 -36.73
C LYS A 12 29.18 -13.95 -35.86
N CYS A 13 29.08 -13.36 -34.67
CA CYS A 13 27.95 -13.51 -33.76
C CYS A 13 26.63 -13.12 -34.47
N PRO A 14 25.54 -13.92 -34.40
CA PRO A 14 24.37 -13.75 -35.28
C PRO A 14 23.34 -12.72 -34.78
N PHE A 15 23.70 -11.80 -33.88
CA PHE A 15 22.74 -10.92 -33.19
C PHE A 15 22.84 -9.41 -33.47
N HIS A 16 23.59 -8.97 -34.47
CA HIS A 16 23.57 -7.55 -34.87
C HIS A 16 23.06 -7.38 -36.31
N ASP A 17 22.18 -6.39 -36.45
CA ASP A 17 21.52 -5.87 -37.66
C ASP A 17 20.16 -6.48 -38.03
N ALA A 18 19.16 -6.23 -37.19
CA ALA A 18 17.79 -5.99 -37.66
C ALA A 18 17.08 -5.01 -36.72
N ALA A 19 16.73 -3.82 -37.23
CA ALA A 19 15.75 -2.96 -36.57
C ALA A 19 14.43 -3.75 -36.43
N PRO A 20 13.78 -3.78 -35.27
CA PRO A 20 12.53 -4.51 -35.12
C PRO A 20 11.46 -3.86 -35.99
N ALA A 21 10.91 -4.64 -36.91
CA ALA A 21 9.70 -4.27 -37.64
C ALA A 21 8.56 -4.02 -36.63
N ALA A 22 7.67 -3.07 -36.96
CA ALA A 22 6.50 -2.78 -36.14
C ALA A 22 5.71 -4.08 -35.87
N PRO A 23 5.25 -4.31 -34.62
CA PRO A 23 4.48 -5.50 -34.29
C PRO A 23 3.18 -5.52 -35.13
N PRO A 24 2.69 -6.71 -35.51
CA PRO A 24 1.38 -6.84 -36.14
C PRO A 24 0.31 -6.25 -35.22
N ALA A 25 -0.63 -5.50 -35.79
CA ALA A 25 -1.76 -4.97 -35.05
C ALA A 25 -2.49 -6.12 -34.32
N PRO A 26 -2.83 -5.97 -33.02
CA PRO A 26 -3.54 -7.01 -32.30
C PRO A 26 -4.89 -7.26 -32.99
N GLY A 27 -5.19 -8.55 -33.23
CA GLY A 27 -6.23 -8.98 -34.16
C GLY A 27 -7.63 -8.52 -33.80
N ASN A 28 -8.43 -8.19 -34.83
CA ASN A 28 -9.90 -8.14 -35.01
C ASN A 28 -10.88 -7.82 -33.84
N CYS A 29 -10.43 -7.53 -32.61
CA CYS A 29 -11.31 -7.12 -31.52
C CYS A 29 -11.60 -5.63 -31.68
N PRO A 30 -12.87 -5.20 -31.72
CA PRO A 30 -13.21 -3.79 -31.85
C PRO A 30 -12.74 -3.00 -30.62
N VAL A 31 -12.01 -1.91 -30.85
CA VAL A 31 -11.61 -0.96 -29.80
C VAL A 31 -12.81 -0.09 -29.43
N SER A 32 -13.14 0.00 -28.14
CA SER A 32 -14.25 0.83 -27.69
C SER A 32 -13.98 2.32 -27.96
N ALA A 33 -15.04 3.14 -28.12
CA ALA A 33 -14.88 4.57 -28.38
C ALA A 33 -14.11 5.29 -27.26
N ARG A 34 -14.30 4.86 -25.99
CA ARG A 34 -13.58 5.41 -24.83
C ARG A 34 -12.11 4.99 -24.81
N ALA A 35 -11.82 3.73 -25.17
CA ALA A 35 -10.45 3.25 -25.32
C ALA A 35 -9.70 3.98 -26.45
N ALA A 36 -10.36 4.23 -27.58
CA ALA A 36 -9.79 4.99 -28.70
C ALA A 36 -9.53 6.48 -28.36
N ALA A 37 -10.36 7.07 -27.50
CA ALA A 37 -10.22 8.46 -27.04
C ALA A 37 -9.24 8.63 -25.86
N PHE A 38 -8.67 7.54 -25.32
CA PHE A 38 -7.73 7.62 -24.21
C PHE A 38 -6.43 8.35 -24.62
N ASP A 39 -6.18 9.51 -24.00
CA ASP A 39 -4.96 10.29 -24.15
C ASP A 39 -4.36 10.62 -22.77
N PRO A 40 -3.23 10.01 -22.37
CA PRO A 40 -2.59 10.31 -21.09
C PRO A 40 -1.86 11.66 -21.10
N PHE A 41 -1.74 12.35 -22.24
CA PHE A 41 -1.08 13.66 -22.33
C PHE A 41 -2.07 14.83 -22.21
N GLY A 42 -3.38 14.55 -22.23
CA GLY A 42 -4.42 15.56 -22.10
C GLY A 42 -4.65 16.03 -20.66
N ASP A 43 -5.13 17.27 -20.51
CA ASP A 43 -5.40 17.89 -19.19
C ASP A 43 -6.36 17.03 -18.34
N GLY A 44 -7.34 16.36 -18.95
CA GLY A 44 -8.26 15.48 -18.22
C GLY A 44 -7.56 14.37 -17.42
N TYR A 45 -6.63 13.64 -18.06
CA TYR A 45 -5.82 12.63 -17.37
C TYR A 45 -4.86 13.28 -16.39
N GLN A 46 -4.20 14.38 -16.76
CA GLN A 46 -3.22 15.04 -15.90
C GLN A 46 -3.85 15.65 -14.64
N GLN A 47 -5.11 16.10 -14.66
CA GLN A 47 -5.79 16.71 -13.52
C GLN A 47 -6.34 15.68 -12.52
N ASN A 48 -6.83 14.53 -12.98
CA ASN A 48 -7.35 13.47 -12.11
C ASN A 48 -7.35 12.10 -12.82
N PRO A 49 -6.20 11.39 -12.89
CA PRO A 49 -6.13 10.10 -13.58
C PRO A 49 -7.11 9.04 -13.04
N PRO A 50 -7.32 8.88 -11.71
CA PRO A 50 -8.27 7.93 -11.16
C PRO A 50 -9.71 8.12 -11.66
N ASP A 51 -10.18 9.38 -11.70
CA ASP A 51 -11.54 9.69 -12.15
C ASP A 51 -11.65 9.59 -13.68
N TYR A 52 -10.64 10.05 -14.41
CA TYR A 52 -10.54 9.93 -15.87
C TYR A 52 -10.66 8.47 -16.35
N LEU A 53 -10.18 7.51 -15.55
CA LEU A 53 -10.23 6.08 -15.83
C LEU A 53 -11.26 5.30 -15.01
N ARG A 54 -12.16 5.96 -14.28
CA ARG A 54 -13.22 5.29 -13.49
C ARG A 54 -14.04 4.33 -14.35
N TRP A 55 -14.40 4.77 -15.55
CA TRP A 55 -15.16 3.97 -16.51
C TRP A 55 -14.46 2.64 -16.87
N ALA A 56 -13.14 2.67 -17.07
CA ALA A 56 -12.36 1.49 -17.42
C ALA A 56 -12.26 0.56 -16.21
N ARG A 57 -11.95 1.12 -15.04
CA ARG A 57 -11.87 0.38 -13.77
C ARG A 57 -13.15 -0.41 -13.46
N GLU A 58 -14.30 0.18 -13.73
CA GLU A 58 -15.61 -0.44 -13.51
C GLU A 58 -16.00 -1.43 -14.61
N GLN A 59 -15.86 -1.05 -15.88
CA GLN A 59 -16.54 -1.72 -17.00
C GLN A 59 -15.59 -2.38 -18.02
N GLU A 60 -14.40 -1.83 -18.24
CA GLU A 60 -13.44 -2.27 -19.26
C GLU A 60 -12.01 -2.23 -18.69
N PRO A 61 -11.66 -3.19 -17.80
CA PRO A 61 -10.48 -3.09 -16.94
C PRO A 61 -9.14 -3.16 -17.68
N VAL A 62 -9.15 -3.75 -18.87
CA VAL A 62 -8.02 -3.87 -19.79
C VAL A 62 -8.48 -3.46 -21.19
N PHE A 63 -7.80 -2.50 -21.81
CA PHE A 63 -8.10 -2.04 -23.16
C PHE A 63 -6.85 -1.63 -23.93
N TYR A 64 -6.90 -1.68 -25.26
CA TYR A 64 -5.81 -1.18 -26.10
C TYR A 64 -6.02 0.30 -26.43
N SER A 65 -4.99 1.14 -26.25
CA SER A 65 -4.98 2.54 -26.70
C SER A 65 -4.18 2.66 -28.01
N PRO A 66 -4.84 2.88 -29.16
CA PRO A 66 -4.15 3.05 -30.44
C PRO A 66 -3.26 4.30 -30.47
N GLY A 67 -3.68 5.38 -29.79
CA GLY A 67 -2.94 6.65 -29.76
C GLY A 67 -1.65 6.59 -28.95
N LEU A 68 -1.52 5.62 -28.04
CA LEU A 68 -0.31 5.38 -27.25
C LEU A 68 0.49 4.17 -27.76
N GLY A 69 -0.18 3.16 -28.33
CA GLY A 69 0.42 1.89 -28.73
C GLY A 69 0.61 0.91 -27.56
N TYR A 70 -0.20 1.04 -26.51
CA TYR A 70 -0.09 0.27 -25.27
C TYR A 70 -1.45 -0.33 -24.89
N TRP A 71 -1.41 -1.47 -24.20
CA TRP A 71 -2.54 -1.94 -23.42
C TRP A 71 -2.56 -1.24 -22.06
N VAL A 72 -3.71 -0.74 -21.66
CA VAL A 72 -3.92 -0.03 -20.39
C VAL A 72 -4.63 -0.97 -19.43
N VAL A 73 -4.08 -1.10 -18.22
CA VAL A 73 -4.64 -1.93 -17.14
C VAL A 73 -4.97 -1.04 -15.96
N THR A 74 -6.15 -1.20 -15.35
CA THR A 74 -6.70 -0.20 -14.41
C THR A 74 -7.08 -0.71 -13.02
N ARG A 75 -7.26 -2.02 -12.82
CA ARG A 75 -7.67 -2.62 -11.52
C ARG A 75 -6.48 -2.99 -10.65
N TYR A 76 -6.65 -2.91 -9.34
CA TYR A 76 -5.58 -3.15 -8.36
C TYR A 76 -5.01 -4.56 -8.45
N ALA A 77 -5.88 -5.57 -8.48
CA ALA A 77 -5.47 -6.97 -8.49
C ALA A 77 -4.64 -7.32 -9.74
N ASP A 78 -5.09 -6.87 -10.92
CA ASP A 78 -4.38 -7.09 -12.19
C ASP A 78 -3.00 -6.41 -12.20
N ILE A 79 -2.93 -5.15 -11.73
CA ILE A 79 -1.67 -4.40 -11.68
C ILE A 79 -0.70 -5.02 -10.66
N LYS A 80 -1.18 -5.43 -9.48
CA LYS A 80 -0.35 -6.11 -8.47
C LYS A 80 0.16 -7.46 -8.99
N ALA A 81 -0.64 -8.21 -9.73
CA ALA A 81 -0.22 -9.45 -10.39
C ALA A 81 0.86 -9.20 -11.46
N ILE A 82 0.73 -8.14 -12.25
CA ILE A 82 1.73 -7.73 -13.24
C ILE A 82 3.06 -7.35 -12.57
N PHE A 83 3.02 -6.62 -11.46
CA PHE A 83 4.22 -6.30 -10.69
C PHE A 83 4.94 -7.53 -10.14
N ARG A 84 4.17 -8.56 -9.77
CA ARG A 84 4.65 -9.80 -9.17
C ARG A 84 5.44 -10.67 -10.16
N ASP A 85 4.87 -10.91 -11.34
CA ASP A 85 5.48 -11.76 -12.37
C ASP A 85 6.40 -10.94 -13.28
N ASN A 86 7.59 -10.60 -12.76
CA ASN A 86 8.59 -9.81 -13.48
C ASN A 86 9.27 -10.57 -14.65
N LEU A 87 9.05 -11.88 -14.79
CA LEU A 87 9.53 -12.68 -15.93
C LEU A 87 8.59 -12.58 -17.12
N THR A 88 7.28 -12.72 -16.89
CA THR A 88 6.26 -12.52 -17.92
C THR A 88 6.13 -11.04 -18.26
N PHE A 89 6.24 -10.17 -17.26
CA PHE A 89 6.12 -8.72 -17.40
C PHE A 89 7.46 -8.06 -17.11
N SER A 90 8.29 -7.99 -18.16
CA SER A 90 9.62 -7.40 -18.13
C SER A 90 9.56 -5.89 -17.83
N PRO A 91 10.43 -5.36 -16.95
CA PRO A 91 10.57 -3.93 -16.70
C PRO A 91 11.42 -3.21 -17.77
N SER A 92 11.87 -3.89 -18.82
CA SER A 92 12.78 -3.36 -19.86
C SER A 92 12.37 -2.00 -20.45
N ILE A 93 11.06 -1.74 -20.54
CA ILE A 93 10.51 -0.50 -21.09
C ILE A 93 10.19 0.57 -20.03
N ALA A 94 10.53 0.35 -18.75
CA ALA A 94 10.20 1.27 -17.66
C ALA A 94 10.76 2.69 -17.89
N LEU A 95 11.93 2.78 -18.54
CA LEU A 95 12.60 4.03 -18.93
C LEU A 95 12.72 4.22 -20.45
N GLU A 96 12.01 3.43 -21.26
CA GLU A 96 11.99 3.64 -22.72
C GLU A 96 11.35 5.00 -23.03
N LYS A 97 11.90 5.78 -23.95
CA LYS A 97 11.28 7.08 -24.30
C LYS A 97 9.98 6.84 -25.08
N ILE A 98 8.91 7.55 -24.71
CA ILE A 98 7.63 7.50 -25.46
C ILE A 98 7.82 7.91 -26.91
N THR A 99 8.49 9.04 -27.13
CA THR A 99 8.97 9.45 -28.46
C THR A 99 10.44 9.07 -28.60
N PRO A 100 10.82 8.25 -29.60
CA PRO A 100 12.21 7.91 -29.86
C PRO A 100 13.09 9.15 -30.05
N THR A 101 14.34 9.07 -29.59
CA THR A 101 15.33 10.14 -29.75
C THR A 101 15.67 10.34 -31.24
N GLY A 102 15.60 11.58 -31.72
CA GLY A 102 16.01 11.94 -33.07
C GLY A 102 17.53 11.76 -33.33
N PRO A 103 17.96 11.70 -34.60
CA PRO A 103 19.36 11.46 -34.96
C PRO A 103 20.33 12.52 -34.43
N GLU A 104 19.91 13.79 -34.40
CA GLU A 104 20.72 14.89 -33.88
C GLU A 104 20.96 14.76 -32.37
N ALA A 105 19.91 14.52 -31.58
CA ALA A 105 20.03 14.30 -30.14
C ALA A 105 20.86 13.05 -29.81
N ASN A 106 20.78 11.99 -30.63
CA ASN A 106 21.67 10.82 -30.49
C ASN A 106 23.14 11.16 -30.78
N ALA A 107 23.41 11.97 -31.81
CA ALA A 107 24.77 12.44 -32.10
C ALA A 107 25.33 13.29 -30.97
N VAL A 108 24.50 14.13 -30.34
CA VAL A 108 24.86 14.89 -29.14
C VAL A 108 25.23 13.93 -28.00
N LEU A 109 24.38 12.97 -27.64
CA LEU A 109 24.66 11.99 -26.59
C LEU A 109 25.97 11.22 -26.86
N ALA A 110 26.19 10.79 -28.11
CA ALA A 110 27.42 10.12 -28.52
C ALA A 110 28.66 11.01 -28.34
N SER A 111 28.56 12.32 -28.60
CA SER A 111 29.67 13.26 -28.39
C SER A 111 30.12 13.39 -26.93
N TYR A 112 29.23 13.08 -25.98
CA TYR A 112 29.55 13.03 -24.55
C TYR A 112 30.04 11.66 -24.08
N GLY A 113 30.07 10.64 -24.97
CA GLY A 113 30.34 9.26 -24.60
C GLY A 113 29.25 8.67 -23.71
N TYR A 114 28.00 9.15 -23.86
CA TYR A 114 26.87 8.66 -23.07
C TYR A 114 26.59 7.19 -23.38
N ALA A 115 26.65 6.35 -22.35
CA ALA A 115 26.48 4.90 -22.46
C ALA A 115 25.82 4.33 -21.20
N MET A 116 24.66 4.90 -20.84
CA MET A 116 23.91 4.44 -19.67
C MET A 116 23.37 3.02 -19.92
N SER A 117 23.77 2.09 -19.05
CA SER A 117 23.23 0.74 -19.02
C SER A 117 21.84 0.73 -18.38
N ARG A 118 21.12 -0.37 -18.54
CA ARG A 118 19.97 -0.65 -17.67
C ARG A 118 20.44 -0.66 -16.21
N THR A 119 19.58 -0.14 -15.35
CA THR A 119 19.77 -0.09 -13.90
C THR A 119 18.60 -0.81 -13.24
N LEU A 120 18.67 -1.04 -11.94
CA LEU A 120 17.66 -1.70 -11.10
C LEU A 120 16.21 -1.62 -11.65
N VAL A 121 15.73 -0.44 -12.00
CA VAL A 121 14.33 -0.19 -12.40
C VAL A 121 13.92 -0.77 -13.76
N ASN A 122 14.85 -0.98 -14.69
CA ASN A 122 14.59 -1.46 -16.05
C ASN A 122 15.41 -2.70 -16.43
N GLU A 123 16.05 -3.34 -15.46
CA GLU A 123 16.86 -4.54 -15.65
C GLU A 123 16.00 -5.81 -15.53
N ASP A 124 16.21 -6.77 -16.43
CA ASP A 124 15.54 -8.07 -16.40
C ASP A 124 16.27 -9.05 -15.46
N GLU A 125 15.56 -10.09 -15.02
CA GLU A 125 16.20 -11.24 -14.39
C GLU A 125 17.02 -12.05 -15.41
N PRO A 126 18.11 -12.72 -15.00
CA PRO A 126 18.59 -12.91 -13.62
C PRO A 126 19.57 -11.83 -13.12
N ALA A 127 19.77 -10.73 -13.85
CA ALA A 127 20.76 -9.72 -13.48
C ALA A 127 20.28 -8.81 -12.33
N HIS A 128 18.98 -8.50 -12.31
CA HIS A 128 18.39 -7.57 -11.37
C HIS A 128 18.50 -8.01 -9.90
N MET A 129 18.03 -9.21 -9.54
CA MET A 129 17.98 -9.60 -8.12
C MET A 129 19.36 -9.65 -7.42
N PRO A 130 20.42 -10.23 -8.02
CA PRO A 130 21.76 -10.19 -7.43
C PRO A 130 22.24 -8.76 -7.15
N ARG A 131 22.04 -7.82 -8.09
CA ARG A 131 22.42 -6.41 -7.92
C ARG A 131 21.59 -5.74 -6.83
N ARG A 132 20.27 -5.95 -6.84
CA ARG A 132 19.36 -5.42 -5.83
C ARG A 132 19.78 -5.86 -4.42
N ARG A 133 20.01 -7.16 -4.20
CA ARG A 133 20.45 -7.69 -2.91
C ARG A 133 21.79 -7.11 -2.47
N ALA A 134 22.76 -7.04 -3.38
CA ALA A 134 24.07 -6.49 -3.09
C ALA A 134 24.05 -5.00 -2.70
N LEU A 135 23.01 -4.25 -3.11
CA LEU A 135 22.94 -2.79 -2.99
C LEU A 135 21.81 -2.30 -2.06
N MET A 136 21.13 -3.21 -1.35
CA MET A 136 19.94 -2.90 -0.53
C MET A 136 20.26 -2.33 0.85
N ASP A 137 21.35 -2.76 1.49
CA ASP A 137 21.57 -2.48 2.93
C ASP A 137 21.43 -0.98 3.30
N PRO A 138 21.96 -0.02 2.51
CA PRO A 138 21.82 1.41 2.83
C PRO A 138 20.39 1.95 2.77
N PHE A 139 19.44 1.20 2.21
CA PHE A 139 18.02 1.56 2.12
C PHE A 139 17.15 0.93 3.22
N THR A 140 17.72 0.12 4.10
CA THR A 140 17.00 -0.44 5.25
C THR A 140 16.61 0.67 6.23
N PRO A 141 15.48 0.54 6.97
CA PRO A 141 15.08 1.52 7.99
C PRO A 141 16.20 1.87 8.99
N ASP A 142 16.93 0.86 9.45
CA ASP A 142 18.04 1.02 10.39
C ASP A 142 19.17 1.87 9.79
N ALA A 143 19.54 1.61 8.53
CA ALA A 143 20.54 2.42 7.83
C ALA A 143 20.04 3.85 7.58
N LEU A 144 18.76 4.04 7.28
CA LEU A 144 18.22 5.37 6.97
C LEU A 144 18.09 6.30 8.18
N THR A 145 17.99 5.76 9.39
CA THR A 145 17.76 6.53 10.62
C THR A 145 18.81 7.63 10.84
N HIS A 146 20.07 7.41 10.43
CA HIS A 146 21.12 8.41 10.59
C HIS A 146 20.97 9.64 9.67
N HIS A 147 20.12 9.57 8.64
CA HIS A 147 19.85 10.68 7.73
C HIS A 147 18.79 11.65 8.28
N GLU A 148 17.96 11.25 9.24
CA GLU A 148 16.88 12.08 9.79
C GLU A 148 17.35 13.46 10.27
N PRO A 149 18.46 13.59 11.04
CA PRO A 149 18.93 14.91 11.49
C PRO A 149 19.27 15.86 10.33
N MET A 150 19.81 15.32 9.24
CA MET A 150 20.14 16.09 8.04
C MET A 150 18.87 16.56 7.32
N VAL A 151 17.88 15.68 7.15
CA VAL A 151 16.60 16.04 6.52
C VAL A 151 15.88 17.12 7.34
N ARG A 152 15.84 16.99 8.67
CA ARG A 152 15.23 18.00 9.57
C ARG A 152 15.94 19.35 9.49
N ARG A 153 17.27 19.35 9.44
CA ARG A 153 18.06 20.58 9.26
C ARG A 153 17.71 21.26 7.95
N LEU A 154 17.74 20.54 6.82
CA LEU A 154 17.41 21.10 5.52
C LEU A 154 15.97 21.63 5.47
N ALA A 155 15.00 20.89 6.01
CA ALA A 155 13.61 21.35 6.06
C ALA A 155 13.49 22.71 6.77
N ARG A 156 14.15 22.85 7.94
CA ARG A 156 14.19 24.11 8.67
C ARG A 156 14.87 25.23 7.89
N GLU A 157 16.07 24.98 7.36
CA GLU A 157 16.85 25.97 6.63
C GLU A 157 16.11 26.54 5.41
N TYR A 158 15.28 25.74 4.74
CA TYR A 158 14.47 26.20 3.61
C TYR A 158 13.21 26.94 4.07
N VAL A 159 12.50 26.45 5.10
CA VAL A 159 11.33 27.15 5.67
C VAL A 159 11.72 28.53 6.23
N ASP A 160 12.86 28.64 6.91
CA ASP A 160 13.36 29.89 7.50
C ASP A 160 13.55 31.01 6.45
N ARG A 161 13.74 30.67 5.18
CA ARG A 161 13.95 31.66 4.10
C ARG A 161 12.69 32.44 3.76
N PHE A 162 11.51 31.86 3.96
CA PHE A 162 10.24 32.44 3.54
C PHE A 162 9.21 32.59 4.66
N ILE A 163 9.50 32.10 5.88
CA ILE A 163 8.55 32.04 7.01
C ILE A 163 7.85 33.38 7.35
N ASP A 164 8.52 34.49 7.06
CA ASP A 164 8.05 35.86 7.34
C ASP A 164 7.41 36.57 6.14
N ASP A 165 7.38 35.95 4.96
CA ASP A 165 6.90 36.59 3.72
C ASP A 165 5.37 36.60 3.61
N GLY A 166 4.70 35.67 4.28
CA GLY A 166 3.23 35.51 4.26
C GLY A 166 2.68 34.90 2.97
N ARG A 167 3.55 34.63 1.99
CA ARG A 167 3.22 33.96 0.74
C ARG A 167 4.45 33.26 0.18
N ALA A 168 4.31 32.01 -0.23
CA ALA A 168 5.38 31.25 -0.87
C ALA A 168 4.85 30.28 -1.91
N ASP A 169 5.69 29.96 -2.89
CA ASP A 169 5.52 28.76 -3.69
C ASP A 169 6.34 27.64 -3.06
N LEU A 170 5.67 26.64 -2.49
CA LEU A 170 6.33 25.56 -1.79
C LEU A 170 7.18 24.69 -2.73
N VAL A 171 6.81 24.57 -4.02
CA VAL A 171 7.58 23.75 -4.97
C VAL A 171 8.96 24.37 -5.20
N ASP A 172 8.98 25.60 -5.71
CA ASP A 172 10.21 26.30 -6.06
C ASP A 172 11.06 26.63 -4.82
N GLN A 173 10.44 26.98 -3.70
CA GLN A 173 11.17 27.46 -2.53
C GLN A 173 11.63 26.36 -1.57
N MET A 174 11.17 25.11 -1.71
CA MET A 174 11.58 24.02 -0.82
C MET A 174 11.44 22.62 -1.44
N LEU A 175 10.24 22.25 -1.90
CA LEU A 175 9.90 20.86 -2.17
C LEU A 175 10.65 20.27 -3.38
N TRP A 176 11.13 21.12 -4.29
CA TRP A 176 12.01 20.70 -5.37
C TRP A 176 13.46 20.54 -4.92
N GLU A 177 13.98 21.45 -4.10
CA GLU A 177 15.41 21.53 -3.76
C GLU A 177 15.84 20.58 -2.62
N VAL A 178 14.99 20.41 -1.61
CA VAL A 178 15.36 19.60 -0.43
C VAL A 178 15.54 18.12 -0.80
N PRO A 179 14.61 17.45 -1.52
CA PRO A 179 14.79 16.05 -1.87
C PRO A 179 16.01 15.79 -2.76
N LEU A 180 16.33 16.73 -3.66
CA LEU A 180 17.55 16.65 -4.47
C LEU A 180 18.80 16.68 -3.60
N THR A 181 18.83 17.58 -2.62
CA THR A 181 19.95 17.71 -1.68
C THR A 181 20.09 16.48 -0.79
N VAL A 182 18.96 15.93 -0.30
CA VAL A 182 18.92 14.68 0.46
C VAL A 182 19.45 13.51 -0.38
N ALA A 183 19.02 13.41 -1.65
CA ALA A 183 19.49 12.39 -2.58
C ALA A 183 21.01 12.47 -2.80
N LEU A 184 21.55 13.67 -3.02
CA LEU A 184 22.99 13.87 -3.21
C LEU A 184 23.79 13.46 -1.96
N HIS A 185 23.34 13.82 -0.75
CA HIS A 185 23.95 13.35 0.50
C HIS A 185 23.83 11.83 0.66
N PHE A 186 22.68 11.24 0.36
CA PHE A 186 22.46 9.78 0.44
C PHE A 186 23.40 9.02 -0.51
N LEU A 187 23.63 9.55 -1.72
CA LEU A 187 24.57 8.99 -2.67
C LEU A 187 26.03 9.14 -2.23
N GLY A 188 26.32 10.04 -1.27
CA GLY A 188 27.67 10.33 -0.79
C GLY A 188 28.40 11.37 -1.64
N VAL A 189 27.69 12.14 -2.46
CA VAL A 189 28.26 13.20 -3.31
C VAL A 189 28.90 14.28 -2.44
N PRO A 190 30.16 14.69 -2.72
CA PRO A 190 30.79 15.80 -2.03
C PRO A 190 30.01 17.11 -2.20
N GLU A 191 29.94 17.94 -1.15
CA GLU A 191 29.15 19.17 -1.16
C GLU A 191 29.56 20.13 -2.29
N GLU A 192 30.84 20.19 -2.63
CA GLU A 192 31.37 21.05 -3.70
C GLU A 192 30.85 20.68 -5.10
N ASP A 193 30.31 19.47 -5.27
CA ASP A 193 29.81 18.97 -6.56
C ASP A 193 28.30 19.11 -6.72
N MET A 194 27.60 19.31 -5.60
CA MET A 194 26.14 19.25 -5.56
C MET A 194 25.49 20.30 -6.45
N ASP A 195 25.96 21.55 -6.44
CA ASP A 195 25.39 22.63 -7.25
C ASP A 195 25.48 22.36 -8.75
N THR A 196 26.58 21.75 -9.19
CA THR A 196 26.77 21.40 -10.60
C THR A 196 25.84 20.26 -11.01
N LEU A 197 25.70 19.24 -10.16
CA LEU A 197 24.78 18.13 -10.41
C LEU A 197 23.31 18.56 -10.35
N ARG A 198 22.97 19.49 -9.44
CA ARG A 198 21.64 20.11 -9.36
C ARG A 198 21.24 20.75 -10.69
N ALA A 199 22.13 21.55 -11.27
CA ALA A 199 21.89 22.23 -12.54
C ALA A 199 21.62 21.27 -13.72
N TYR A 200 22.00 20.00 -13.62
CA TYR A 200 21.79 19.01 -14.68
C TYR A 200 20.58 18.08 -14.47
N SER A 201 19.93 18.11 -13.30
CA SER A 201 18.86 17.17 -12.93
C SER A 201 17.47 17.50 -13.51
N ILE A 202 17.34 18.54 -14.35
CA ILE A 202 16.08 19.29 -14.51
C ILE A 202 15.10 18.75 -15.58
N ALA A 203 15.42 17.69 -16.35
CA ALA A 203 14.60 17.37 -17.54
C ALA A 203 14.39 15.89 -17.90
N HIS A 204 14.21 15.00 -16.92
CA HIS A 204 14.02 13.58 -17.20
C HIS A 204 12.56 13.20 -17.49
N THR A 205 11.59 13.80 -16.79
CA THR A 205 10.18 13.42 -16.93
C THR A 205 9.64 13.57 -18.35
N VAL A 206 9.80 14.75 -18.96
CA VAL A 206 9.32 15.00 -20.34
C VAL A 206 10.08 14.15 -21.35
N ASN A 207 11.40 14.04 -21.23
CA ASN A 207 12.21 13.30 -22.20
C ASN A 207 11.91 11.80 -22.22
N THR A 208 11.55 11.21 -21.08
CA THR A 208 11.32 9.77 -20.98
C THR A 208 9.83 9.42 -21.14
N TRP A 209 8.94 10.13 -20.45
CA TRP A 209 7.52 9.79 -20.39
C TRP A 209 6.59 10.79 -21.09
N GLY A 210 7.15 11.89 -21.63
CA GLY A 210 6.41 12.90 -22.39
C GLY A 210 6.57 12.78 -23.90
N ARG A 211 6.19 13.83 -24.63
CA ARG A 211 6.33 13.94 -26.09
C ARG A 211 7.11 15.22 -26.46
N PRO A 212 8.40 15.32 -26.10
CA PRO A 212 9.21 16.50 -26.41
C PRO A 212 9.34 16.71 -27.92
N LYS A 213 9.37 17.98 -28.32
CA LYS A 213 9.67 18.36 -29.70
C LYS A 213 11.14 18.06 -30.04
N PRO A 214 11.50 17.91 -31.32
CA PRO A 214 12.87 17.58 -31.72
C PRO A 214 13.95 18.53 -31.17
N ASP A 215 13.69 19.83 -31.12
CA ASP A 215 14.58 20.85 -30.56
C ASP A 215 14.73 20.73 -29.04
N GLU A 216 13.64 20.44 -28.33
CA GLU A 216 13.66 20.13 -26.90
C GLU A 216 14.50 18.87 -26.61
N GLN A 217 14.41 17.84 -27.46
CA GLN A 217 15.23 16.62 -27.32
C GLN A 217 16.74 16.91 -27.39
N VAL A 218 17.17 17.83 -28.25
CA VAL A 218 18.59 18.20 -28.39
C VAL A 218 19.09 18.95 -27.14
N ALA A 219 18.29 19.88 -26.62
CA ALA A 219 18.64 20.59 -25.38
C ALA A 219 18.77 19.62 -24.19
N VAL A 220 17.84 18.68 -24.05
CA VAL A 220 17.91 17.64 -23.02
C VAL A 220 19.11 16.72 -23.22
N ALA A 221 19.44 16.34 -24.46
CA ALA A 221 20.61 15.52 -24.75
C ALA A 221 21.93 16.17 -24.28
N HIS A 222 22.08 17.49 -24.44
CA HIS A 222 23.23 18.21 -23.89
C HIS A 222 23.27 18.20 -22.35
N ALA A 223 22.13 18.41 -21.69
CA ALA A 223 22.06 18.37 -20.23
C ALA A 223 22.42 16.97 -19.69
N VAL A 224 21.84 15.93 -20.28
CA VAL A 224 22.13 14.52 -19.95
C VAL A 224 23.60 14.17 -20.20
N GLY A 225 24.17 14.59 -21.33
CA GLY A 225 25.57 14.33 -21.65
C GLY A 225 26.55 15.02 -20.68
N LYS A 226 26.27 16.28 -20.30
CA LYS A 226 27.05 17.00 -19.28
C LYS A 226 26.96 16.34 -17.91
N PHE A 227 25.76 15.93 -17.51
CA PHE A 227 25.55 15.16 -16.29
C PHE A 227 26.40 13.88 -16.32
N TRP A 228 26.29 13.09 -17.38
CA TRP A 228 27.02 11.83 -17.51
C TRP A 228 28.53 12.00 -17.33
N GLN A 229 29.14 12.95 -18.02
CA GLN A 229 30.58 13.21 -17.88
C GLN A 229 30.96 13.69 -16.48
N TYR A 230 30.15 14.56 -15.88
CA TYR A 230 30.43 15.08 -14.55
C TYR A 230 30.28 14.00 -13.46
N ALA A 231 29.21 13.20 -13.53
CA ALA A 231 28.98 12.04 -12.69
C ALA A 231 30.15 11.04 -12.75
N GLY A 232 30.76 10.86 -13.93
CA GLY A 232 31.97 10.04 -14.08
C GLY A 232 33.15 10.60 -13.28
N LYS A 233 33.42 11.91 -13.36
CA LYS A 233 34.49 12.57 -12.58
C LYS A 233 34.27 12.48 -11.07
N VAL A 234 33.03 12.61 -10.63
CA VAL A 234 32.66 12.45 -9.21
C VAL A 234 32.89 11.00 -8.78
N LEU A 235 32.47 10.03 -9.58
CA LEU A 235 32.67 8.62 -9.30
C LEU A 235 34.17 8.25 -9.23
N ASP A 236 35.00 8.79 -10.12
CA ASP A 236 36.46 8.58 -10.10
C ASP A 236 37.10 9.10 -8.81
N ARG A 237 36.64 10.26 -8.30
CA ARG A 237 37.08 10.77 -7.00
C ARG A 237 36.61 9.89 -5.85
N MET A 238 35.37 9.42 -5.86
CA MET A 238 34.86 8.49 -4.84
C MET A 238 35.62 7.15 -4.83
N ARG A 239 36.11 6.68 -5.99
CA ARG A 239 36.95 5.48 -6.07
C ARG A 239 38.29 5.63 -5.37
N ALA A 240 38.80 6.86 -5.26
CA ALA A 240 40.04 7.13 -4.53
C ALA A 240 39.86 6.99 -3.00
N ASP A 241 38.63 7.19 -2.49
CA ASP A 241 38.27 6.94 -1.10
C ASP A 241 36.93 6.18 -0.98
N PRO A 242 36.96 4.86 -1.16
CA PRO A 242 35.75 4.02 -1.07
C PRO A 242 35.29 3.82 0.38
N SER A 243 36.02 4.30 1.39
CA SER A 243 35.67 4.14 2.81
C SER A 243 34.61 5.15 3.28
N GLY A 244 34.39 6.20 2.48
CA GLY A 244 33.42 7.25 2.76
C GLY A 244 31.98 6.76 2.93
N PRO A 245 31.13 7.58 3.57
CA PRO A 245 29.70 7.32 3.69
C PRO A 245 29.01 7.48 2.33
N GLY A 246 27.81 6.92 2.21
CA GLY A 246 26.96 7.09 1.03
C GLY A 246 26.86 5.83 0.15
N TRP A 247 25.78 5.79 -0.63
CA TRP A 247 25.42 4.61 -1.42
C TRP A 247 26.41 4.31 -2.54
N MET A 248 27.01 5.34 -3.16
CA MET A 248 27.96 5.13 -4.25
C MET A 248 29.27 4.52 -3.75
N GLN A 249 29.81 5.03 -2.64
CA GLN A 249 30.98 4.44 -1.97
C GLN A 249 30.69 3.02 -1.47
N TYR A 250 29.49 2.76 -0.92
CA TYR A 250 29.04 1.40 -0.61
C TYR A 250 29.04 0.50 -1.85
N GLY A 251 28.51 0.98 -2.98
CA GLY A 251 28.54 0.27 -4.26
C GLY A 251 29.95 -0.03 -4.77
N ILE A 252 30.90 0.90 -4.59
CA ILE A 252 32.31 0.70 -4.95
C ILE A 252 32.94 -0.42 -4.10
N ARG A 253 32.64 -0.48 -2.80
CA ARG A 253 33.09 -1.60 -1.94
C ARG A 253 32.47 -2.92 -2.39
N LYS A 254 31.17 -2.93 -2.71
CA LYS A 254 30.49 -4.12 -3.23
C LYS A 254 31.01 -4.59 -4.57
N GLN A 255 31.47 -3.69 -5.43
CA GLN A 255 32.16 -4.06 -6.66
C GLN A 255 33.47 -4.83 -6.39
N GLN A 256 34.21 -4.52 -5.32
CA GLN A 256 35.42 -5.28 -4.98
C GLN A 256 35.09 -6.70 -4.50
N GLU A 257 33.97 -6.86 -3.81
CA GLU A 257 33.45 -8.16 -3.34
C GLU A 257 32.82 -8.98 -4.48
N LEU A 258 32.10 -8.31 -5.40
CA LEU A 258 31.26 -8.90 -6.43
C LEU A 258 31.44 -8.20 -7.80
N PRO A 259 32.62 -8.28 -8.44
CA PRO A 259 32.96 -7.50 -9.63
C PRO A 259 32.09 -7.81 -10.85
N ASP A 260 31.58 -9.05 -10.98
CA ASP A 260 30.70 -9.44 -12.07
C ASP A 260 29.25 -8.97 -11.88
N VAL A 261 28.86 -8.66 -10.63
CA VAL A 261 27.52 -8.18 -10.27
C VAL A 261 27.47 -6.66 -10.33
N VAL A 262 28.47 -5.98 -9.76
CA VAL A 262 28.53 -4.50 -9.73
C VAL A 262 29.66 -4.03 -10.65
N THR A 263 29.32 -3.75 -11.89
CA THR A 263 30.29 -3.34 -12.94
C THR A 263 30.55 -1.84 -12.94
N ASP A 264 31.65 -1.40 -13.56
CA ASP A 264 31.97 0.03 -13.68
C ASP A 264 30.90 0.82 -14.42
N SER A 265 30.42 0.28 -15.54
CA SER A 265 29.32 0.86 -16.31
C SER A 265 28.05 1.00 -15.48
N TYR A 266 27.84 0.08 -14.53
CA TYR A 266 26.67 0.09 -13.67
C TYR A 266 26.77 1.15 -12.58
N LEU A 267 27.90 1.28 -11.89
CA LEU A 267 28.11 2.36 -10.90
C LEU A 267 27.97 3.75 -11.54
N HIS A 268 28.49 3.93 -12.75
CA HIS A 268 28.31 5.20 -13.47
C HIS A 268 26.84 5.47 -13.80
N SER A 269 26.12 4.44 -14.26
CA SER A 269 24.67 4.53 -14.53
C SER A 269 23.86 4.78 -13.24
N MET A 270 24.24 4.16 -12.12
CA MET A 270 23.61 4.34 -10.81
C MET A 270 23.74 5.76 -10.27
N MET A 271 24.88 6.42 -10.48
CA MET A 271 25.07 7.81 -10.05
C MET A 271 23.98 8.71 -10.63
N MET A 272 23.70 8.55 -11.93
CA MET A 272 22.67 9.32 -12.62
C MET A 272 21.26 8.86 -12.26
N ALA A 273 21.00 7.55 -12.29
CA ALA A 273 19.69 6.97 -12.00
C ALA A 273 19.23 7.24 -10.56
N GLY A 274 20.14 7.18 -9.58
CA GLY A 274 19.85 7.40 -8.16
C GLY A 274 19.36 8.81 -7.87
N ILE A 275 19.99 9.83 -8.48
CA ILE A 275 19.59 11.24 -8.31
C ILE A 275 18.17 11.45 -8.86
N VAL A 276 17.93 11.03 -10.10
CA VAL A 276 16.64 11.23 -10.77
C VAL A 276 15.52 10.47 -10.05
N ALA A 277 15.78 9.23 -9.62
CA ALA A 277 14.79 8.41 -8.95
C ALA A 277 14.37 8.97 -7.59
N ALA A 278 15.29 9.57 -6.83
CA ALA A 278 15.06 10.08 -5.48
C ALA A 278 14.53 11.53 -5.44
N HIS A 279 14.77 12.31 -6.50
CA HIS A 279 14.41 13.73 -6.54
C HIS A 279 12.95 13.97 -6.94
N GLU A 280 12.62 13.80 -8.23
CA GLU A 280 11.32 14.24 -8.78
C GLU A 280 10.14 13.51 -8.12
N THR A 281 10.31 12.23 -7.78
CA THR A 281 9.23 11.41 -7.19
C THR A 281 8.84 11.87 -5.79
N THR A 282 9.82 12.24 -4.94
CA THR A 282 9.59 12.73 -3.57
C THR A 282 9.09 14.17 -3.57
N ALA A 283 9.63 15.02 -4.45
CA ALA A 283 9.16 16.39 -4.63
C ALA A 283 7.67 16.42 -5.02
N ASN A 284 7.31 15.68 -6.07
CA ASN A 284 5.94 15.56 -6.55
C ASN A 284 4.99 14.95 -5.50
N ALA A 285 5.44 13.92 -4.77
CA ALA A 285 4.64 13.28 -3.73
C ALA A 285 4.34 14.25 -2.58
N THR A 286 5.34 15.03 -2.15
CA THR A 286 5.16 16.02 -1.09
C THR A 286 4.26 17.18 -1.55
N ALA A 287 4.46 17.68 -2.78
CA ALA A 287 3.61 18.74 -3.33
C ALA A 287 2.15 18.29 -3.44
N ASN A 288 1.91 17.05 -3.89
CA ASN A 288 0.57 16.47 -3.90
C ASN A 288 -0.03 16.30 -2.50
N ALA A 289 0.77 15.86 -1.52
CA ALA A 289 0.32 15.71 -0.13
C ALA A 289 -0.07 17.07 0.47
N MET A 290 0.77 18.09 0.32
CA MET A 290 0.49 19.45 0.77
C MET A 290 -0.77 20.02 0.12
N LYS A 291 -0.90 19.89 -1.20
CA LYS A 291 -2.11 20.28 -1.93
C LYS A 291 -3.35 19.60 -1.35
N LEU A 292 -3.32 18.27 -1.22
CA LEU A 292 -4.46 17.46 -0.78
C LEU A 292 -4.87 17.78 0.66
N LEU A 293 -3.90 17.88 1.58
CA LEU A 293 -4.14 18.22 2.98
C LEU A 293 -4.71 19.64 3.12
N LEU A 294 -4.17 20.63 2.39
CA LEU A 294 -4.67 22.00 2.47
C LEU A 294 -6.05 22.17 1.81
N GLN A 295 -6.41 21.32 0.83
CA GLN A 295 -7.79 21.20 0.32
C GLN A 295 -8.75 20.60 1.36
N HIS A 296 -8.24 19.70 2.21
CA HIS A 296 -8.99 19.05 3.28
C HIS A 296 -8.61 19.63 4.65
N ARG A 297 -9.02 20.88 4.90
CA ARG A 297 -8.60 21.69 6.07
C ARG A 297 -8.70 21.00 7.43
N GLU A 298 -9.61 20.06 7.59
CA GLU A 298 -9.75 19.32 8.84
C GLU A 298 -8.70 18.22 8.99
N ALA A 299 -8.35 17.49 7.92
CA ALA A 299 -7.21 16.58 7.96
C ALA A 299 -5.91 17.35 8.25
N TRP A 300 -5.75 18.54 7.67
CA TRP A 300 -4.64 19.45 8.00
C TRP A 300 -4.64 19.87 9.48
N ARG A 301 -5.80 20.29 10.02
CA ARG A 301 -5.92 20.66 11.44
C ARG A 301 -5.59 19.47 12.35
N ASP A 302 -6.10 18.30 12.03
CA ASP A 302 -5.90 17.06 12.80
C ASP A 302 -4.41 16.72 12.93
N ILE A 303 -3.62 16.84 11.85
CA ILE A 303 -2.17 16.60 11.91
C ILE A 303 -1.39 17.73 12.59
N CYS A 304 -1.91 18.97 12.61
CA CYS A 304 -1.32 20.07 13.39
C CYS A 304 -1.52 19.86 14.90
N GLU A 305 -2.70 19.37 15.29
CA GLU A 305 -3.06 19.06 16.68
C GLU A 305 -2.33 17.80 17.16
N ASP A 306 -2.41 16.72 16.39
CA ASP A 306 -1.84 15.40 16.69
C ASP A 306 -0.84 14.94 15.61
N PRO A 307 0.45 15.27 15.76
CA PRO A 307 1.49 14.88 14.80
C PRO A 307 1.72 13.36 14.71
N SER A 308 1.17 12.56 15.64
CA SER A 308 1.25 11.09 15.54
C SER A 308 0.47 10.52 14.35
N LEU A 309 -0.41 11.32 13.74
CA LEU A 309 -1.17 10.98 12.54
C LEU A 309 -0.36 11.16 11.24
N ILE A 310 0.74 11.92 11.27
CA ILE A 310 1.54 12.26 10.08
C ILE A 310 2.00 11.02 9.28
N PRO A 311 2.52 9.94 9.89
CA PRO A 311 2.97 8.77 9.13
C PRO A 311 1.87 8.15 8.26
N ASN A 312 0.65 8.00 8.77
CA ASN A 312 -0.45 7.44 7.99
C ASN A 312 -1.10 8.47 7.06
N ALA A 313 -1.06 9.75 7.41
CA ALA A 313 -1.46 10.81 6.49
C ALA A 313 -0.57 10.79 5.24
N VAL A 314 0.73 10.53 5.37
CA VAL A 314 1.65 10.33 4.23
C VAL A 314 1.23 9.13 3.38
N GLU A 315 0.95 7.96 3.99
CA GLU A 315 0.50 6.79 3.22
C GLU A 315 -0.84 7.05 2.50
N GLU A 316 -1.80 7.71 3.15
CA GLU A 316 -3.08 8.04 2.49
C GLU A 316 -2.88 9.09 1.37
N CYS A 317 -1.98 10.05 1.54
CA CYS A 317 -1.62 10.98 0.47
C CYS A 317 -0.98 10.24 -0.71
N LEU A 318 -0.08 9.29 -0.45
CA LEU A 318 0.55 8.45 -1.47
C LEU A 318 -0.47 7.56 -2.18
N ARG A 319 -1.47 7.03 -1.47
CA ARG A 319 -2.57 6.27 -2.05
C ARG A 319 -3.44 7.17 -2.93
N HIS A 320 -4.00 8.23 -2.36
CA HIS A 320 -5.03 9.08 -2.99
C HIS A 320 -4.47 9.96 -4.11
N ASN A 321 -3.28 10.54 -3.90
CA ASN A 321 -2.66 11.45 -4.87
C ASN A 321 -1.13 11.27 -4.91
N GLY A 322 -0.65 10.05 -5.13
CA GLY A 322 0.78 9.73 -5.23
C GLY A 322 1.49 10.41 -6.42
N SER A 323 2.82 10.33 -6.43
CA SER A 323 3.64 10.90 -7.51
C SER A 323 3.68 10.04 -8.78
N VAL A 324 3.16 8.81 -8.75
CA VAL A 324 3.15 7.88 -9.88
C VAL A 324 1.72 7.64 -10.37
N ALA A 325 1.37 8.23 -11.51
CA ALA A 325 0.09 8.04 -12.17
C ALA A 325 -0.02 6.63 -12.78
N ALA A 326 1.01 6.20 -13.50
CA ALA A 326 1.09 4.89 -14.14
C ALA A 326 2.53 4.41 -14.33
N TRP A 327 2.70 3.11 -14.45
CA TRP A 327 3.99 2.46 -14.70
C TRP A 327 3.96 1.55 -15.93
N ARG A 328 5.10 1.00 -16.34
CA ARG A 328 5.23 0.28 -17.63
C ARG A 328 5.87 -1.09 -17.50
N ARG A 329 5.39 -2.03 -18.33
CA ARG A 329 5.91 -3.39 -18.48
C ARG A 329 5.79 -3.87 -19.92
N LEU A 330 6.64 -4.81 -20.31
CA LEU A 330 6.61 -5.50 -21.60
C LEU A 330 6.19 -6.96 -21.37
N ALA A 331 5.15 -7.42 -22.05
CA ALA A 331 4.79 -8.84 -22.05
C ALA A 331 5.84 -9.65 -22.84
N THR A 332 6.49 -10.63 -22.22
CA THR A 332 7.54 -11.45 -22.85
C THR A 332 7.00 -12.71 -23.54
N LYS A 333 5.77 -13.08 -23.22
CA LYS A 333 5.00 -14.19 -23.82
C LYS A 333 3.52 -13.82 -23.91
N ASP A 334 2.76 -14.59 -24.69
CA ASP A 334 1.31 -14.46 -24.73
C ASP A 334 0.72 -14.73 -23.34
N VAL A 335 -0.20 -13.87 -22.89
CA VAL A 335 -0.79 -13.94 -21.54
C VAL A 335 -2.18 -13.33 -21.52
N THR A 336 -3.06 -13.80 -20.64
CA THR A 336 -4.39 -13.23 -20.43
C THR A 336 -4.39 -12.35 -19.17
N ILE A 337 -4.86 -11.11 -19.28
CA ILE A 337 -4.99 -10.16 -18.16
C ILE A 337 -6.44 -9.67 -18.10
N GLY A 338 -7.11 -9.78 -16.95
CA GLY A 338 -8.50 -9.33 -16.82
C GLY A 338 -9.48 -9.96 -17.82
N GLY A 339 -9.17 -11.16 -18.32
CA GLY A 339 -9.94 -11.86 -19.37
C GLY A 339 -9.63 -11.43 -20.81
N VAL A 340 -8.62 -10.57 -21.02
CA VAL A 340 -8.18 -10.09 -22.34
C VAL A 340 -6.84 -10.72 -22.71
N ASP A 341 -6.75 -11.28 -23.91
CA ASP A 341 -5.51 -11.87 -24.42
C ASP A 341 -4.53 -10.79 -24.89
N ILE A 342 -3.31 -10.85 -24.37
CA ILE A 342 -2.22 -9.92 -24.60
C ILE A 342 -1.08 -10.66 -25.32
N PRO A 343 -0.77 -10.32 -26.57
CA PRO A 343 0.34 -10.94 -27.30
C PRO A 343 1.71 -10.62 -26.71
N ALA A 344 2.66 -11.53 -26.87
CA ALA A 344 4.08 -11.29 -26.60
C ALA A 344 4.59 -10.04 -27.35
N GLY A 345 5.46 -9.26 -26.71
CA GLY A 345 5.97 -7.98 -27.21
C GLY A 345 5.02 -6.79 -26.98
N SER A 346 3.82 -7.02 -26.43
CA SER A 346 2.89 -5.94 -26.09
C SER A 346 3.40 -5.09 -24.94
N LYS A 347 3.27 -3.76 -25.11
CA LYS A 347 3.59 -2.80 -24.06
C LYS A 347 2.37 -2.56 -23.17
N LEU A 348 2.59 -2.55 -21.86
CA LEU A 348 1.56 -2.32 -20.84
C LEU A 348 1.77 -0.97 -20.16
N LEU A 349 0.70 -0.22 -20.01
CA LEU A 349 0.59 0.93 -19.11
C LEU A 349 -0.30 0.51 -17.93
N ILE A 350 0.32 0.24 -16.80
CA ILE A 350 -0.35 -0.16 -15.55
C ILE A 350 -0.64 1.08 -14.71
N VAL A 351 -1.91 1.49 -14.61
CA VAL A 351 -2.28 2.78 -14.01
C VAL A 351 -2.41 2.65 -12.48
N THR A 352 -1.28 2.82 -11.78
CA THR A 352 -1.18 2.69 -10.31
C THR A 352 -2.11 3.63 -9.55
N SER A 353 -2.29 4.86 -10.03
CA SER A 353 -3.25 5.81 -9.44
C SER A 353 -4.70 5.30 -9.52
N SER A 354 -5.07 4.64 -10.62
CA SER A 354 -6.35 3.97 -10.78
C SER A 354 -6.47 2.78 -9.81
N ALA A 355 -5.44 1.93 -9.71
CA ALA A 355 -5.40 0.83 -8.73
C ALA A 355 -5.61 1.32 -7.30
N ASN A 356 -4.97 2.43 -6.92
CA ASN A 356 -5.11 3.01 -5.59
C ASN A 356 -6.53 3.53 -5.29
N HIS A 357 -7.38 3.68 -6.32
CA HIS A 357 -8.80 4.05 -6.22
C HIS A 357 -9.76 2.88 -6.53
N ASP A 358 -9.28 1.64 -6.60
CA ASP A 358 -10.14 0.46 -6.81
C ASP A 358 -10.92 0.12 -5.52
N GLU A 359 -12.25 0.29 -5.55
CA GLU A 359 -13.13 0.03 -4.40
C GLU A 359 -13.13 -1.43 -3.95
N ARG A 360 -12.66 -2.34 -4.81
CA ARG A 360 -12.46 -3.76 -4.47
C ARG A 360 -11.34 -3.96 -3.43
N GLN A 361 -10.37 -3.04 -3.39
CA GLN A 361 -9.27 -3.03 -2.43
C GLN A 361 -9.47 -1.98 -1.32
N PHE A 362 -9.91 -0.77 -1.68
CA PHE A 362 -10.05 0.35 -0.74
C PHE A 362 -11.52 0.77 -0.65
N ALA A 363 -12.22 0.40 0.43
CA ALA A 363 -13.60 0.83 0.62
C ALA A 363 -13.72 2.36 0.65
N ASP A 364 -14.70 2.93 -0.06
CA ASP A 364 -14.85 4.39 -0.24
C ASP A 364 -13.53 5.01 -0.74
N ALA A 365 -12.98 4.50 -1.85
CA ALA A 365 -11.61 4.77 -2.28
C ALA A 365 -11.33 6.26 -2.59
N ASP A 366 -12.38 7.00 -2.96
CA ASP A 366 -12.28 8.44 -3.25
C ASP A 366 -12.27 9.30 -1.97
N LEU A 367 -12.71 8.76 -0.82
CA LEU A 367 -12.63 9.42 0.47
C LEU A 367 -11.17 9.54 0.88
N PHE A 368 -10.71 10.79 1.06
CA PHE A 368 -9.43 11.09 1.67
C PHE A 368 -9.51 10.89 3.17
N ASP A 369 -8.90 9.81 3.65
CA ASP A 369 -9.00 9.37 5.03
C ASP A 369 -7.61 9.09 5.60
N ILE A 370 -7.01 10.11 6.25
CA ILE A 370 -5.68 10.00 6.88
C ILE A 370 -5.60 8.94 7.98
N ARG A 371 -6.73 8.32 8.35
CA ARG A 371 -6.83 7.25 9.34
C ARG A 371 -7.17 5.88 8.73
N ARG A 372 -7.15 5.76 7.40
CA ARG A 372 -7.33 4.51 6.67
C ARG A 372 -6.19 3.55 7.01
N GLU A 373 -6.52 2.38 7.53
CA GLU A 373 -5.50 1.43 8.01
C GLU A 373 -4.75 0.71 6.90
N ASN A 374 -5.45 0.44 5.79
CA ASN A 374 -4.85 -0.21 4.64
C ASN A 374 -4.21 0.77 3.64
N ALA A 375 -4.01 2.04 4.01
CA ALA A 375 -3.39 3.03 3.13
C ALA A 375 -2.01 2.60 2.61
N GLY A 376 -1.24 1.85 3.43
CA GLY A 376 0.06 1.29 3.06
C GLY A 376 0.03 0.24 1.94
N ASP A 377 -1.14 -0.28 1.55
CA ASP A 377 -1.29 -1.24 0.43
C ASP A 377 -1.20 -0.58 -0.96
N GLN A 378 -1.06 0.74 -1.00
CA GLN A 378 -0.91 1.53 -2.22
C GLN A 378 0.25 1.04 -3.10
N LEU A 379 0.12 1.27 -4.42
CA LEU A 379 1.09 0.82 -5.43
C LEU A 379 1.94 1.96 -6.02
N THR A 380 1.98 3.13 -5.39
CA THR A 380 2.84 4.27 -5.77
C THR A 380 4.32 3.91 -5.70
N PHE A 381 4.72 3.03 -4.78
CA PHE A 381 6.09 2.47 -4.73
C PHE A 381 6.28 1.18 -5.56
N GLY A 382 5.27 0.77 -6.32
CA GLY A 382 5.24 -0.54 -6.97
C GLY A 382 5.13 -1.71 -5.98
N TYR A 383 5.33 -2.92 -6.48
CA TYR A 383 5.25 -4.16 -5.70
C TYR A 383 6.26 -5.20 -6.25
N GLY A 384 6.61 -6.20 -5.43
CA GLY A 384 7.45 -7.34 -5.83
C GLY A 384 8.92 -6.97 -6.03
N ALA A 385 9.60 -7.69 -6.94
CA ALA A 385 11.04 -7.60 -7.20
C ALA A 385 11.55 -6.16 -7.32
N HIS A 386 10.83 -5.28 -8.02
CA HIS A 386 11.25 -3.90 -8.28
C HIS A 386 10.59 -2.86 -7.36
N GLN A 387 10.02 -3.26 -6.22
CA GLN A 387 9.47 -2.29 -5.25
C GLN A 387 10.54 -1.24 -4.90
N CYS A 388 10.14 0.03 -4.82
CA CYS A 388 11.06 1.14 -4.60
C CYS A 388 11.97 0.91 -3.38
N MET A 389 13.29 0.93 -3.60
CA MET A 389 14.29 0.79 -2.54
C MET A 389 14.30 2.03 -1.63
N GLY A 390 14.14 3.22 -2.21
CA GLY A 390 14.08 4.49 -1.49
C GLY A 390 12.74 4.81 -0.81
N LYS A 391 11.77 3.87 -0.77
CA LYS A 391 10.42 4.14 -0.24
C LYS A 391 10.43 4.75 1.17
N ASN A 392 11.32 4.26 2.03
CA ASN A 392 11.42 4.71 3.41
C ASN A 392 12.15 6.05 3.56
N LEU A 393 13.11 6.34 2.67
CA LEU A 393 13.74 7.66 2.62
C LEU A 393 12.70 8.72 2.22
N ALA A 394 11.92 8.46 1.16
CA ALA A 394 10.83 9.34 0.74
C ALA A 394 9.76 9.50 1.83
N ARG A 395 9.36 8.43 2.52
CA ARG A 395 8.43 8.49 3.66
C ARG A 395 8.97 9.38 4.78
N MET A 396 10.24 9.23 5.16
CA MET A 396 10.87 10.06 6.17
C MET A 396 10.88 11.54 5.76
N GLU A 397 11.28 11.84 4.52
CA GLU A 397 11.27 13.21 3.99
C GLU A 397 9.88 13.84 4.07
N MET A 398 8.85 13.15 3.54
CA MET A 398 7.46 13.63 3.60
C MET A 398 6.99 13.86 5.04
N GLN A 399 7.30 12.95 5.98
CA GLN A 399 6.91 13.09 7.37
C GLN A 399 7.59 14.29 8.04
N VAL A 400 8.89 14.50 7.80
CA VAL A 400 9.65 15.63 8.34
C VAL A 400 9.13 16.95 7.77
N PHE A 401 8.84 17.01 6.47
CA PHE A 401 8.31 18.24 5.86
C PHE A 401 6.94 18.59 6.42
N LEU A 402 6.05 17.60 6.58
CA LEU A 402 4.74 17.82 7.21
C LEU A 402 4.88 18.24 8.68
N ASP A 403 5.75 17.62 9.48
CA ASP A 403 6.01 18.02 10.87
C ASP A 403 6.54 19.46 10.97
N GLU A 404 7.41 19.88 10.05
CA GLU A 404 7.93 21.25 10.02
C GLU A 404 6.82 22.26 9.70
N PHE A 405 6.04 22.01 8.64
CA PHE A 405 4.97 22.90 8.21
C PHE A 405 3.79 22.98 9.19
N THR A 406 3.32 21.84 9.70
CA THR A 406 2.14 21.79 10.60
C THR A 406 2.39 22.51 11.92
N ARG A 407 3.65 22.52 12.36
CA ARG A 407 4.08 23.12 13.62
C ARG A 407 4.28 24.63 13.50
N ARG A 408 4.91 25.09 12.42
CA ARG A 408 5.29 26.50 12.21
C ARG A 408 4.26 27.31 11.43
N LEU A 409 3.50 26.66 10.55
CA LEU A 409 2.52 27.27 9.66
C LEU A 409 1.13 26.58 9.71
N PRO A 410 0.55 26.29 10.89
CA PRO A 410 -0.75 25.62 10.98
C PRO A 410 -1.89 26.41 10.33
N HIS A 411 -1.75 27.73 10.26
CA HIS A 411 -2.74 28.66 9.69
C HIS A 411 -2.58 28.91 8.19
N MET A 412 -1.57 28.34 7.52
CA MET A 412 -1.41 28.52 6.07
C MET A 412 -2.56 27.91 5.27
N ARG A 413 -2.84 28.48 4.11
CA ARG A 413 -3.86 28.02 3.16
C ARG A 413 -3.34 28.09 1.73
N LEU A 414 -3.98 27.34 0.83
CA LEU A 414 -3.75 27.52 -0.61
C LEU A 414 -4.23 28.90 -1.03
N ALA A 415 -3.37 29.63 -1.76
CA ALA A 415 -3.81 30.80 -2.49
C ALA A 415 -4.68 30.39 -3.68
N GLU A 416 -5.49 31.31 -4.20
CA GLU A 416 -6.20 31.12 -5.46
C GLU A 416 -5.18 30.94 -6.61
N GLN A 417 -5.26 29.80 -7.30
CA GLN A 417 -4.32 29.42 -8.36
C GLN A 417 -4.92 28.34 -9.26
N ARG A 418 -4.31 28.16 -10.44
CA ARG A 418 -4.52 26.98 -11.29
C ARG A 418 -3.35 26.03 -11.12
N PHE A 419 -3.64 24.75 -10.91
CA PHE A 419 -2.63 23.71 -10.91
C PHE A 419 -2.36 23.24 -12.34
N THR A 420 -1.11 23.36 -12.78
CA THR A 420 -0.62 22.79 -14.03
C THR A 420 0.31 21.62 -13.73
N TYR A 421 0.35 20.68 -14.67
CA TYR A 421 1.09 19.43 -14.56
C TYR A 421 1.82 19.20 -15.87
N VAL A 422 3.08 18.79 -15.78
CA VAL A 422 3.90 18.45 -16.95
C VAL A 422 3.27 17.24 -17.69
N PRO A 423 2.86 17.37 -18.97
CA PRO A 423 2.20 16.27 -19.67
C PRO A 423 3.12 15.07 -19.90
N ASN A 424 2.84 13.96 -19.22
CA ASN A 424 3.60 12.71 -19.33
C ASN A 424 2.78 11.51 -18.82
N THR A 425 3.22 10.27 -19.12
CA THR A 425 2.43 9.08 -18.75
C THR A 425 2.51 8.68 -17.29
N SER A 426 3.60 9.01 -16.58
CA SER A 426 4.02 8.27 -15.38
C SER A 426 4.10 9.08 -14.10
N PHE A 427 4.68 10.27 -14.12
CA PHE A 427 4.87 11.09 -12.93
C PHE A 427 3.87 12.24 -12.86
N ARG A 428 3.52 12.64 -11.64
CA ARG A 428 2.52 13.67 -11.40
C ARG A 428 2.80 14.46 -10.13
N GLY A 429 3.01 15.76 -10.27
CA GLY A 429 2.96 16.75 -9.19
C GLY A 429 2.70 18.12 -9.80
N PRO A 430 2.06 19.05 -9.06
CA PRO A 430 1.81 20.39 -9.58
C PRO A 430 3.15 21.11 -9.78
N GLU A 431 3.29 21.86 -10.88
CA GLU A 431 4.51 22.65 -11.16
C GLU A 431 4.75 23.74 -10.10
N HIS A 432 3.68 24.28 -9.53
CA HIS A 432 3.71 25.30 -8.47
C HIS A 432 2.65 24.98 -7.41
N LEU A 433 2.94 25.32 -6.16
CA LEU A 433 2.03 25.19 -5.02
C LEU A 433 2.09 26.45 -4.14
N ILE A 434 1.29 27.44 -4.53
CA ILE A 434 1.28 28.74 -3.89
C ILE A 434 0.43 28.70 -2.62
N VAL A 435 1.02 29.06 -1.49
CA VAL A 435 0.34 29.16 -0.19
C VAL A 435 0.47 30.57 0.39
N GLU A 436 -0.44 30.92 1.28
CA GLU A 436 -0.48 32.19 1.99
C GLU A 436 -0.82 32.00 3.47
N TRP A 437 -0.27 32.86 4.32
CA TRP A 437 -0.50 32.89 5.77
C TRP A 437 -0.24 34.30 6.30
N ASP A 438 -0.61 34.55 7.56
CA ASP A 438 -0.29 35.80 8.26
C ASP A 438 0.99 35.60 9.10
N PRO A 439 2.13 36.23 8.75
CA PRO A 439 3.37 36.08 9.51
C PRO A 439 3.25 36.51 10.98
N ALA A 440 2.35 37.44 11.30
CA ALA A 440 2.14 37.88 12.69
C ALA A 440 1.51 36.80 13.57
N GLN A 441 0.90 35.76 12.96
CA GLN A 441 0.26 34.64 13.64
C GLN A 441 1.15 33.39 13.74
N ASN A 442 2.39 33.44 13.23
CA ASN A 442 3.32 32.32 13.31
C ASN A 442 3.53 31.89 14.78
N PRO A 443 3.21 30.64 15.17
CA PRO A 443 3.31 30.19 16.56
C PRO A 443 4.72 30.36 17.15
N GLU A 444 5.77 30.19 16.33
CA GLU A 444 7.17 30.34 16.74
C GLU A 444 7.53 31.73 17.28
N ARG A 445 6.77 32.77 16.92
CA ARG A 445 6.97 34.13 17.45
C ARG A 445 6.51 34.27 18.90
N ARG A 446 5.63 33.39 19.37
CA ARG A 446 5.10 33.38 20.74
C ARG A 446 5.72 32.27 21.58
N ASP A 447 6.10 31.17 20.94
CA ASP A 447 6.65 29.99 21.60
C ASP A 447 7.79 29.40 20.76
N ALA A 448 9.03 29.62 21.19
CA ALA A 448 10.21 29.09 20.52
C ALA A 448 10.31 27.55 20.61
N SER A 449 9.60 26.89 21.54
CA SER A 449 9.57 25.43 21.63
C SER A 449 8.88 24.78 20.42
N VAL A 450 8.11 25.57 19.66
CA VAL A 450 7.61 25.22 18.33
C VAL A 450 8.76 24.94 17.36
N LEU A 451 10.02 25.28 17.64
CA LEU A 451 11.16 24.87 16.82
C LEU A 451 11.67 23.45 17.16
N GLU A 452 11.22 22.81 18.22
CA GLU A 452 11.59 21.42 18.51
C GLU A 452 10.66 20.44 17.79
N PRO A 453 11.19 19.39 17.12
CA PRO A 453 10.36 18.37 16.46
C PRO A 453 9.34 17.72 17.41
N ARG A 454 8.11 17.48 16.92
CA ARG A 454 7.06 16.81 17.71
C ARG A 454 6.80 15.38 17.22
N ALA A 455 6.86 15.15 15.91
CA ALA A 455 6.61 13.84 15.33
C ALA A 455 7.84 12.93 15.37
N VAL A 456 7.66 11.70 15.86
CA VAL A 456 8.64 10.62 15.67
C VAL A 456 8.47 10.08 14.25
N VAL A 457 9.56 10.08 13.46
CA VAL A 457 9.56 9.47 12.13
C VAL A 457 9.32 7.97 12.26
N ARG A 458 8.42 7.43 11.45
CA ARG A 458 8.12 6.00 11.37
C ARG A 458 8.33 5.49 9.95
N ILE A 459 9.29 4.59 9.79
CA ILE A 459 9.64 3.95 8.52
C ILE A 459 9.79 2.44 8.73
N GLY A 460 9.43 1.63 7.74
CA GLY A 460 9.52 0.15 7.81
C GLY A 460 8.44 -0.55 8.64
N GLU A 461 7.51 0.17 9.27
CA GLU A 461 6.36 -0.39 9.95
C GLU A 461 5.05 0.07 9.27
N PRO A 462 4.04 -0.80 9.10
CA PRO A 462 2.70 -0.36 8.72
C PRO A 462 2.17 0.64 9.75
N SER A 463 1.75 1.82 9.28
CA SER A 463 1.24 2.91 10.12
C SER A 463 -0.10 2.58 10.81
N SER A 464 -0.77 1.49 10.44
CA SER A 464 -2.10 1.08 10.95
C SER A 464 -2.19 1.03 12.48
N HIS A 465 -1.12 0.60 13.17
CA HIS A 465 -1.11 0.50 14.64
C HIS A 465 -1.10 1.86 15.36
N ALA A 466 -0.54 2.89 14.75
CA ALA A 466 -0.41 4.21 15.36
C ALA A 466 -1.71 5.03 15.23
N VAL A 467 -2.61 4.61 14.34
CA VAL A 467 -3.72 5.43 13.87
C VAL A 467 -4.97 5.13 14.68
N SER A 468 -5.57 6.17 15.24
CA SER A 468 -6.89 6.06 15.89
C SER A 468 -7.75 7.26 15.56
N ARG A 469 -9.07 7.05 15.53
CA ARG A 469 -10.10 8.05 15.33
C ARG A 469 -10.74 8.38 16.68
N ALA A 470 -10.85 9.65 17.00
CA ALA A 470 -11.68 10.07 18.12
C ALA A 470 -13.15 10.02 17.69
N VAL A 471 -13.98 9.34 18.46
CA VAL A 471 -15.44 9.27 18.27
C VAL A 471 -16.12 9.64 19.58
N THR A 472 -17.25 10.32 19.48
CA THR A 472 -18.09 10.65 20.64
C THR A 472 -19.14 9.57 20.81
N VAL A 473 -19.33 9.14 22.06
CA VAL A 473 -20.40 8.23 22.43
C VAL A 473 -21.70 9.03 22.45
N GLU A 474 -22.50 8.91 21.40
CA GLU A 474 -23.81 9.57 21.36
C GLU A 474 -24.77 8.92 22.35
N ARG A 475 -24.75 7.59 22.45
CA ARG A 475 -25.68 6.85 23.29
C ARG A 475 -25.10 5.53 23.78
N VAL A 476 -25.37 5.21 25.04
CA VAL A 476 -25.20 3.88 25.64
C VAL A 476 -26.56 3.37 26.06
N SER A 477 -26.92 2.13 25.71
CA SER A 477 -28.22 1.55 26.05
C SER A 477 -28.06 0.09 26.45
N ALA A 478 -28.64 -0.31 27.59
CA ALA A 478 -28.74 -1.73 27.94
C ALA A 478 -29.69 -2.42 26.94
N CYS A 479 -29.16 -3.34 26.13
CA CYS A 479 -29.96 -4.04 25.12
C CYS A 479 -30.28 -5.49 25.49
N ALA A 480 -29.53 -6.05 26.44
CA ALA A 480 -29.77 -7.35 27.06
C ALA A 480 -28.97 -7.41 28.37
N GLU A 481 -29.19 -8.44 29.18
CA GLU A 481 -28.44 -8.64 30.41
C GLU A 481 -26.94 -8.72 30.14
N ARG A 482 -26.17 -7.87 30.82
CA ARG A 482 -24.71 -7.72 30.68
C ARG A 482 -24.27 -7.28 29.28
N ILE A 483 -25.16 -6.76 28.43
CA ILE A 483 -24.82 -6.26 27.10
C ILE A 483 -25.26 -4.81 26.98
N VAL A 484 -24.31 -3.93 26.67
CA VAL A 484 -24.59 -2.53 26.31
C VAL A 484 -24.41 -2.35 24.81
N ARG A 485 -25.34 -1.65 24.16
CA ARG A 485 -25.20 -1.15 22.79
C ARG A 485 -24.72 0.29 22.85
N ILE A 486 -23.71 0.60 22.05
CA ILE A 486 -23.04 1.89 22.04
C ILE A 486 -23.12 2.45 20.63
N ARG A 487 -23.64 3.67 20.51
CA ARG A 487 -23.69 4.43 19.26
C ARG A 487 -22.57 5.48 19.29
N LEU A 488 -21.69 5.39 18.30
CA LEU A 488 -20.47 6.18 18.16
C LEU A 488 -20.62 7.10 16.95
N VAL A 489 -20.47 8.39 17.15
CA VAL A 489 -20.52 9.40 16.09
C VAL A 489 -19.16 10.08 15.96
N CYS A 490 -18.85 10.65 14.79
CA CYS A 490 -17.65 11.46 14.67
C CYS A 490 -17.75 12.70 15.56
N ALA A 491 -16.69 13.05 16.28
CA ALA A 491 -16.71 14.17 17.24
C ALA A 491 -16.99 15.53 16.57
N ASP A 492 -16.72 15.64 15.27
CA ASP A 492 -16.96 16.82 14.42
C ASP A 492 -18.30 16.78 13.65
N GLY A 493 -19.12 15.74 13.86
CA GLY A 493 -20.41 15.56 13.18
C GLY A 493 -20.33 15.09 11.73
N LYS A 494 -19.15 14.72 11.23
CA LYS A 494 -18.98 14.23 9.85
C LYS A 494 -19.40 12.77 9.66
N PRO A 495 -19.69 12.37 8.40
CA PRO A 495 -19.91 10.97 8.06
C PRO A 495 -18.67 10.12 8.39
N LEU A 496 -18.89 8.99 9.05
CA LEU A 496 -17.89 7.96 9.25
C LEU A 496 -17.64 7.17 7.94
N PRO A 497 -16.49 6.48 7.82
CA PRO A 497 -16.21 5.61 6.67
C PRO A 497 -17.30 4.56 6.48
N ARG A 498 -17.65 4.27 5.23
CA ARG A 498 -18.54 3.14 4.93
C ARG A 498 -17.89 1.82 5.33
N TRP A 499 -18.71 0.85 5.70
CA TRP A 499 -18.27 -0.49 6.09
C TRP A 499 -19.20 -1.55 5.50
N ALA A 500 -18.69 -2.77 5.33
CA ALA A 500 -19.46 -3.92 4.85
C ALA A 500 -19.79 -4.86 6.02
N PRO A 501 -20.93 -5.59 5.97
CA PRO A 501 -21.29 -6.57 6.99
C PRO A 501 -20.18 -7.56 7.35
N GLY A 502 -20.05 -7.85 8.64
CA GLY A 502 -18.93 -8.61 9.22
C GLY A 502 -17.73 -7.74 9.62
N ALA A 503 -17.78 -6.42 9.37
CA ALA A 503 -16.72 -5.53 9.84
C ALA A 503 -16.73 -5.36 11.37
N HIS A 504 -15.57 -5.03 11.93
CA HIS A 504 -15.38 -4.66 13.32
C HIS A 504 -14.51 -3.41 13.44
N ILE A 505 -14.53 -2.81 14.62
CA ILE A 505 -13.62 -1.74 15.03
C ILE A 505 -12.84 -2.17 16.28
N ASP A 506 -11.67 -1.60 16.46
CA ASP A 506 -10.90 -1.70 17.70
C ASP A 506 -11.29 -0.54 18.61
N VAL A 507 -11.67 -0.81 19.85
CA VAL A 507 -11.86 0.24 20.88
C VAL A 507 -10.65 0.23 21.80
N LEU A 508 -9.96 1.37 21.89
CA LEU A 508 -8.89 1.59 22.85
C LEU A 508 -9.54 1.83 24.23
N CYS A 509 -9.32 0.90 25.15
CA CYS A 509 -9.99 0.84 26.44
C CYS A 509 -9.34 1.78 27.48
N GLY A 510 -9.29 3.07 27.18
CA GLY A 510 -8.74 4.12 28.04
C GLY A 510 -7.32 3.83 28.52
N ASP A 511 -7.06 4.09 29.81
CA ASP A 511 -5.74 3.98 30.43
C ASP A 511 -5.30 2.53 30.70
N THR A 512 -6.12 1.54 30.35
CA THR A 512 -5.77 0.12 30.55
C THR A 512 -4.64 -0.36 29.62
N GLY A 513 -4.32 0.41 28.57
CA GLY A 513 -3.40 -0.01 27.51
C GLY A 513 -3.94 -1.14 26.62
N LEU A 514 -5.21 -1.53 26.79
CA LEU A 514 -5.84 -2.60 26.03
C LEU A 514 -6.58 -2.04 24.80
N SER A 515 -6.50 -2.76 23.68
CA SER A 515 -7.40 -2.59 22.53
C SER A 515 -8.28 -3.84 22.37
N ARG A 516 -9.56 -3.70 22.04
CA ARG A 516 -10.49 -4.82 21.84
C ARG A 516 -11.35 -4.64 20.60
N GLN A 517 -11.51 -5.72 19.83
CA GLN A 517 -12.37 -5.75 18.66
C GLN A 517 -13.84 -5.88 19.06
N TYR A 518 -14.71 -5.13 18.40
CA TYR A 518 -16.16 -5.28 18.47
C TYR A 518 -16.78 -5.15 17.08
N SER A 519 -17.55 -6.16 16.67
CA SER A 519 -18.23 -6.16 15.38
C SER A 519 -19.26 -5.03 15.29
N LEU A 520 -19.28 -4.36 14.15
CA LEU A 520 -20.28 -3.35 13.83
C LEU A 520 -21.63 -4.04 13.58
N CYS A 521 -22.65 -3.65 14.34
CA CYS A 521 -23.99 -4.22 14.30
C CYS A 521 -25.08 -3.19 13.94
N GLY A 522 -24.69 -1.95 13.63
CA GLY A 522 -25.58 -0.91 13.13
C GLY A 522 -26.03 -1.14 11.69
N ASP A 523 -26.67 -0.12 11.10
CA ASP A 523 -27.01 -0.12 9.68
C ASP A 523 -25.80 0.30 8.84
N PRO A 524 -25.27 -0.53 7.91
CA PRO A 524 -24.16 -0.14 7.04
C PRO A 524 -24.44 1.08 6.16
N ALA A 525 -25.72 1.41 5.91
CA ALA A 525 -26.11 2.60 5.15
C ALA A 525 -26.09 3.89 6.01
N ASP A 526 -26.14 3.78 7.35
CA ASP A 526 -26.04 4.92 8.25
C ASP A 526 -24.58 5.38 8.34
N ARG A 527 -24.24 6.40 7.57
CA ARG A 527 -22.90 7.02 7.62
C ARG A 527 -22.72 7.94 8.82
N GLY A 528 -23.78 8.25 9.58
CA GLY A 528 -23.70 9.15 10.73
C GLY A 528 -23.10 8.49 11.97
N ALA A 529 -23.18 7.16 12.07
CA ALA A 529 -22.71 6.47 13.26
C ALA A 529 -22.21 5.04 13.00
N PHE A 530 -21.31 4.61 13.87
CA PHE A 530 -21.01 3.21 14.11
C PHE A 530 -21.77 2.72 15.34
N GLU A 531 -22.22 1.47 15.31
CA GLU A 531 -22.83 0.84 16.48
C GLU A 531 -22.18 -0.50 16.79
N ILE A 532 -21.87 -0.69 18.07
CA ILE A 532 -21.31 -1.93 18.62
C ILE A 532 -22.17 -2.41 19.79
N ALA A 533 -22.17 -3.72 20.06
CA ALA A 533 -22.75 -4.28 21.28
C ALA A 533 -21.69 -5.06 22.06
N VAL A 534 -21.52 -4.70 23.34
CA VAL A 534 -20.43 -5.17 24.19
C VAL A 534 -20.98 -6.00 25.33
N LEU A 535 -20.64 -7.30 25.33
CA LEU A 535 -20.89 -8.21 26.45
C LEU A 535 -19.85 -7.99 27.55
N ARG A 536 -20.30 -7.85 28.80
CA ARG A 536 -19.44 -7.87 29.99
C ARG A 536 -19.05 -9.30 30.31
N GLU A 537 -17.82 -9.68 30.00
CA GLU A 537 -17.27 -11.00 30.33
C GLU A 537 -17.12 -11.16 31.86
N PRO A 538 -17.46 -12.33 32.44
CA PRO A 538 -17.32 -12.52 33.89
C PRO A 538 -15.85 -12.48 34.32
N GLU A 539 -14.98 -13.09 33.52
CA GLU A 539 -13.52 -13.14 33.72
C GLU A 539 -12.81 -12.18 32.76
N SER A 540 -13.29 -10.94 32.71
CA SER A 540 -12.72 -9.91 31.83
C SER A 540 -11.24 -9.67 32.13
N ARG A 541 -10.41 -9.66 31.07
CA ARG A 541 -9.01 -9.22 31.11
C ARG A 541 -8.84 -7.70 31.26
N GLY A 542 -9.92 -6.95 31.45
CA GLY A 542 -9.94 -5.49 31.59
C GLY A 542 -10.88 -4.82 30.60
N GLY A 543 -10.79 -5.12 29.29
CA GLY A 543 -11.49 -4.35 28.24
C GLY A 543 -13.02 -4.26 28.37
N SER A 544 -13.74 -5.38 28.39
CA SER A 544 -15.22 -5.33 28.49
C SER A 544 -15.71 -4.85 29.86
N ALA A 545 -14.95 -5.09 30.93
CA ALA A 545 -15.23 -4.53 32.24
C ALA A 545 -15.05 -3.01 32.26
N TRP A 546 -14.00 -2.49 31.61
CA TRP A 546 -13.74 -1.07 31.46
C TRP A 546 -14.85 -0.37 30.68
N ILE A 547 -15.30 -0.95 29.56
CA ILE A 547 -16.41 -0.38 28.78
C ILE A 547 -17.67 -0.23 29.64
N HIS A 548 -18.05 -1.30 30.35
CA HIS A 548 -19.26 -1.28 31.20
C HIS A 548 -19.15 -0.36 32.41
N ALA A 549 -17.94 -0.14 32.94
CA ALA A 549 -17.73 0.68 34.12
C ALA A 549 -17.52 2.17 33.78
N SER A 550 -16.96 2.46 32.60
CA SER A 550 -16.39 3.77 32.31
C SER A 550 -17.09 4.48 31.16
N VAL A 551 -17.72 3.77 30.21
CA VAL A 551 -18.21 4.40 28.97
C VAL A 551 -19.61 4.96 29.15
N ASN A 552 -19.75 6.27 29.02
CA ASN A 552 -21.03 7.01 29.11
C ASN A 552 -21.29 7.88 27.88
N ALA A 553 -22.54 8.30 27.69
CA ALA A 553 -22.89 9.26 26.64
C ALA A 553 -22.14 10.60 26.85
N GLY A 554 -21.64 11.17 25.77
CA GLY A 554 -20.82 12.38 25.74
C GLY A 554 -19.31 12.14 25.83
N GLU A 555 -18.86 10.94 26.21
CA GLU A 555 -17.43 10.64 26.29
C GLU A 555 -16.79 10.44 24.92
N VAL A 556 -15.49 10.71 24.84
CA VAL A 556 -14.69 10.50 23.63
C VAL A 556 -13.91 9.19 23.76
N LEU A 557 -14.11 8.30 22.80
CA LEU A 557 -13.34 7.07 22.65
C LEU A 557 -12.37 7.19 21.49
N LYS A 558 -11.24 6.48 21.59
CA LYS A 558 -10.36 6.25 20.45
C LYS A 558 -10.66 4.90 19.84
N ILE A 559 -10.88 4.86 18.53
CA ILE A 559 -11.13 3.63 17.79
C ILE A 559 -10.16 3.43 16.64
N ARG A 560 -9.98 2.19 16.18
CA ARG A 560 -9.34 1.87 14.89
C ARG A 560 -10.30 1.07 14.00
N GLY A 561 -10.03 1.03 12.70
CA GLY A 561 -10.90 0.43 11.68
C GLY A 561 -11.84 1.44 10.99
N PRO A 562 -12.89 0.95 10.30
CA PRO A 562 -13.37 -0.43 10.30
C PRO A 562 -12.52 -1.43 9.49
N ARG A 563 -12.42 -2.67 9.97
CA ARG A 563 -11.79 -3.83 9.29
C ARG A 563 -12.82 -4.91 9.03
N ASN A 564 -12.60 -5.77 8.04
CA ASN A 564 -13.51 -6.88 7.77
C ASN A 564 -12.77 -8.15 7.32
N HIS A 565 -12.63 -9.09 8.24
CA HIS A 565 -12.09 -10.44 8.02
C HIS A 565 -13.20 -11.49 7.92
N PHE A 566 -14.45 -11.11 8.17
CA PHE A 566 -15.62 -11.98 8.10
C PHE A 566 -16.57 -11.49 7.01
N ARG A 567 -16.06 -11.36 5.77
CA ARG A 567 -16.79 -10.68 4.67
C ARG A 567 -18.00 -11.49 4.20
N PHE A 568 -19.13 -10.80 4.05
CA PHE A 568 -20.30 -11.35 3.35
C PHE A 568 -20.15 -11.18 1.84
N SER A 569 -20.00 -12.29 1.10
CA SER A 569 -19.64 -12.25 -0.32
C SER A 569 -20.77 -11.70 -1.21
N GLY A 570 -20.39 -10.95 -2.24
CA GLY A 570 -21.29 -10.45 -3.29
C GLY A 570 -21.88 -11.57 -4.17
N GLU A 571 -21.31 -12.77 -4.12
CA GLU A 571 -21.73 -13.92 -4.94
C GLU A 571 -22.80 -14.78 -4.27
N VAL A 572 -22.98 -14.62 -2.95
CA VAL A 572 -23.94 -15.41 -2.17
C VAL A 572 -25.34 -15.26 -2.72
N ARG A 573 -25.96 -16.40 -3.07
CA ARG A 573 -27.35 -16.50 -3.53
C ARG A 573 -28.30 -17.07 -2.48
N ARG A 574 -27.75 -17.83 -1.53
CA ARG A 574 -28.48 -18.40 -0.40
C ARG A 574 -27.58 -18.48 0.84
N ALA A 575 -28.12 -18.16 2.02
CA ALA A 575 -27.34 -18.12 3.26
C ALA A 575 -28.04 -18.75 4.46
N ILE A 576 -27.28 -19.46 5.31
CA ILE A 576 -27.71 -19.86 6.66
C ILE A 576 -26.82 -19.13 7.66
N PHE A 577 -27.43 -18.30 8.48
CA PHE A 577 -26.73 -17.57 9.54
C PHE A 577 -26.90 -18.28 10.87
N VAL A 578 -25.81 -18.54 11.59
CA VAL A 578 -25.86 -19.16 12.92
C VAL A 578 -25.16 -18.28 13.95
N ALA A 579 -25.91 -17.81 14.94
CA ALA A 579 -25.40 -16.94 15.98
C ALA A 579 -25.50 -17.60 17.36
N GLY A 580 -24.45 -17.49 18.16
CA GLY A 580 -24.42 -17.89 19.56
C GLY A 580 -24.14 -16.70 20.49
N GLY A 581 -25.09 -16.36 21.35
CA GLY A 581 -24.91 -15.28 22.34
C GLY A 581 -24.59 -13.93 21.68
N ILE A 582 -23.45 -13.32 22.04
CA ILE A 582 -23.02 -12.02 21.48
C ILE A 582 -22.50 -12.10 20.04
N GLY A 583 -22.24 -13.31 19.52
CA GLY A 583 -21.89 -13.55 18.11
C GLY A 583 -23.00 -13.17 17.11
N ILE A 584 -24.17 -12.75 17.61
CA ILE A 584 -25.22 -12.14 16.80
C ILE A 584 -24.80 -10.82 16.15
N THR A 585 -23.81 -10.11 16.70
CA THR A 585 -23.40 -8.77 16.25
C THR A 585 -22.99 -8.71 14.77
N PRO A 586 -21.98 -9.46 14.28
CA PRO A 586 -21.64 -9.46 12.86
C PRO A 586 -22.77 -10.08 12.00
N ILE A 587 -23.41 -11.13 12.51
CA ILE A 587 -24.48 -11.87 11.81
C ILE A 587 -25.70 -10.98 11.53
N SER A 588 -26.07 -10.10 12.45
CA SER A 588 -27.21 -9.19 12.30
C SER A 588 -27.02 -8.23 11.12
N ALA A 589 -25.80 -7.70 10.93
CA ALA A 589 -25.47 -6.86 9.79
C ALA A 589 -25.53 -7.65 8.47
N MET A 590 -25.06 -8.91 8.45
CA MET A 590 -25.13 -9.76 7.26
C MET A 590 -26.58 -10.10 6.88
N ALA A 591 -27.42 -10.40 7.86
CA ALA A 591 -28.83 -10.70 7.62
C ALA A 591 -29.59 -9.48 7.09
N ARG A 592 -29.26 -8.26 7.55
CA ARG A 592 -29.81 -7.01 7.00
C ARG A 592 -29.44 -6.85 5.53
N GLU A 593 -28.18 -7.09 5.19
CA GLU A 593 -27.69 -7.03 3.80
C GLU A 593 -28.34 -8.10 2.92
N ALA A 594 -28.47 -9.34 3.41
CA ALA A 594 -29.17 -10.41 2.70
C ALA A 594 -30.63 -10.04 2.39
N LYS A 595 -31.33 -9.41 3.36
CA LYS A 595 -32.68 -8.87 3.15
C LYS A 595 -32.69 -7.77 2.09
N ALA A 596 -31.78 -6.81 2.16
CA ALA A 596 -31.69 -5.69 1.21
C ALA A 596 -31.42 -6.17 -0.22
N ARG A 597 -30.60 -7.22 -0.38
CA ARG A 597 -30.27 -7.85 -1.67
C ARG A 597 -31.32 -8.85 -2.17
N GLY A 598 -32.37 -9.14 -1.39
CA GLY A 598 -33.38 -10.12 -1.75
C GLY A 598 -32.87 -11.57 -1.82
N ILE A 599 -31.81 -11.89 -1.07
CA ILE A 599 -31.22 -13.22 -0.98
C ILE A 599 -32.15 -14.14 -0.16
N ASP A 600 -32.19 -15.44 -0.48
CA ASP A 600 -32.84 -16.39 0.41
C ASP A 600 -31.95 -16.71 1.61
N TYR A 601 -32.46 -16.53 2.83
CA TYR A 601 -31.72 -16.81 4.05
C TYR A 601 -32.58 -17.20 5.24
N ALA A 602 -31.94 -17.84 6.22
CA ALA A 602 -32.46 -18.12 7.56
C ALA A 602 -31.44 -17.73 8.64
N ILE A 603 -31.92 -17.31 9.81
CA ILE A 603 -31.11 -16.96 10.98
C ILE A 603 -31.45 -17.92 12.11
N HIS A 604 -30.46 -18.66 12.60
CA HIS A 604 -30.58 -19.52 13.77
C HIS A 604 -29.83 -18.89 14.93
N TYR A 605 -30.56 -18.30 15.88
CA TYR A 605 -29.99 -17.58 17.00
C TYR A 605 -30.16 -18.35 18.32
N SER A 606 -29.04 -18.81 18.87
CA SER A 606 -28.97 -19.58 20.11
C SER A 606 -28.52 -18.73 21.30
N GLY A 607 -29.17 -18.89 22.44
CA GLY A 607 -28.78 -18.23 23.69
C GLY A 607 -29.29 -18.97 24.92
N PRO A 608 -28.71 -18.73 26.12
CA PRO A 608 -29.14 -19.44 27.32
C PRO A 608 -30.58 -19.06 27.70
N ARG A 609 -30.90 -17.76 27.61
CA ARG A 609 -32.21 -17.16 27.90
C ARG A 609 -32.45 -15.89 27.09
N ARG A 610 -33.71 -15.58 26.80
CA ARG A 610 -34.11 -14.39 26.02
C ARG A 610 -33.52 -13.09 26.57
N ALA A 611 -33.52 -12.93 27.90
CA ALA A 611 -32.99 -11.74 28.56
C ALA A 611 -31.50 -11.46 28.27
N SER A 612 -30.72 -12.48 27.88
CA SER A 612 -29.28 -12.38 27.55
C SER A 612 -28.99 -12.35 26.04
N MET A 613 -30.03 -12.35 25.21
CA MET A 613 -29.91 -12.34 23.75
C MET A 613 -30.14 -10.93 23.23
N ALA A 614 -29.13 -10.34 22.60
CA ALA A 614 -29.18 -8.97 22.12
C ALA A 614 -30.02 -8.84 20.84
N MET A 615 -30.65 -7.68 20.64
CA MET A 615 -31.35 -7.28 19.41
C MET A 615 -32.54 -8.17 19.00
N LEU A 616 -33.11 -8.96 19.93
CA LEU A 616 -34.21 -9.88 19.62
C LEU A 616 -35.41 -9.18 18.98
N ASP A 617 -35.91 -8.09 19.56
CA ASP A 617 -37.10 -7.39 19.07
C ASP A 617 -36.87 -6.79 17.68
N GLU A 618 -35.69 -6.20 17.47
CA GLU A 618 -35.28 -5.64 16.18
C GLU A 618 -35.17 -6.74 15.11
N LEU A 619 -34.50 -7.86 15.43
CA LEU A 619 -34.34 -8.97 14.50
C LEU A 619 -35.68 -9.64 14.18
N ALA A 620 -36.58 -9.78 15.16
CA ALA A 620 -37.92 -10.31 14.94
C ALA A 620 -38.74 -9.40 14.01
N ALA A 621 -38.68 -8.08 14.23
CA ALA A 621 -39.34 -7.10 13.38
C ALA A 621 -38.77 -7.07 11.95
N LEU A 622 -37.46 -7.22 11.80
CA LEU A 622 -36.80 -7.16 10.49
C LEU A 622 -36.91 -8.46 9.70
N HIS A 623 -36.81 -9.62 10.34
CA HIS A 623 -36.62 -10.90 9.65
C HIS A 623 -37.83 -11.84 9.76
N GLY A 624 -38.75 -11.59 10.69
CA GLY A 624 -40.00 -12.35 10.83
C GLY A 624 -39.75 -13.85 10.91
N GLU A 625 -40.43 -14.61 10.04
CA GLU A 625 -40.34 -16.08 9.97
C GLU A 625 -38.95 -16.63 9.62
N ARG A 626 -38.03 -15.80 9.11
CA ARG A 626 -36.64 -16.19 8.83
C ARG A 626 -35.79 -16.28 10.10
N LEU A 627 -36.28 -15.80 11.25
CA LEU A 627 -35.58 -15.86 12.53
C LEU A 627 -36.05 -17.08 13.35
N HIS A 628 -35.14 -18.01 13.60
CA HIS A 628 -35.34 -19.19 14.42
C HIS A 628 -34.58 -19.06 15.73
N LEU A 629 -35.30 -19.04 16.85
CA LEU A 629 -34.73 -18.89 18.19
C LEU A 629 -34.54 -20.24 18.87
N HIS A 630 -33.37 -20.43 19.49
CA HIS A 630 -33.02 -21.62 20.26
C HIS A 630 -32.62 -21.19 21.67
N VAL A 631 -33.60 -21.15 22.57
CA VAL A 631 -33.46 -20.67 23.94
C VAL A 631 -33.30 -21.85 24.89
N SER A 632 -32.15 -21.90 25.56
CA SER A 632 -31.73 -23.10 26.27
C SER A 632 -32.58 -23.42 27.50
N GLU A 633 -33.01 -22.39 28.23
CA GLU A 633 -33.88 -22.47 29.40
C GLU A 633 -35.33 -22.83 29.03
N GLU A 634 -35.74 -22.59 27.78
CA GLU A 634 -37.05 -23.00 27.25
C GLU A 634 -37.03 -24.44 26.71
N GLY A 635 -35.94 -25.17 26.94
CA GLY A 635 -35.80 -26.57 26.52
C GLY A 635 -35.48 -26.78 25.04
N THR A 636 -35.24 -25.70 24.28
CA THR A 636 -34.89 -25.79 22.85
C THR A 636 -33.37 -25.75 22.64
N ARG A 637 -32.90 -26.37 21.55
CA ARG A 637 -31.50 -26.39 21.10
C ARG A 637 -31.47 -26.38 19.59
N ASN A 638 -30.45 -25.74 19.02
CA ASN A 638 -30.19 -25.81 17.59
C ASN A 638 -29.54 -27.15 17.27
N ASP A 639 -30.29 -28.04 16.62
CA ASP A 639 -29.79 -29.34 16.17
C ASP A 639 -29.01 -29.19 14.86
N PHE A 640 -27.70 -28.97 14.98
CA PHE A 640 -26.81 -28.82 13.82
C PHE A 640 -26.77 -30.07 12.94
N ALA A 641 -26.90 -31.27 13.51
CA ALA A 641 -26.88 -32.50 12.73
C ALA A 641 -28.09 -32.56 11.80
N SER A 642 -29.27 -32.19 12.29
CA SER A 642 -30.47 -32.09 11.45
C SER A 642 -30.40 -30.91 10.49
N LEU A 643 -29.94 -29.74 10.93
CA LEU A 643 -29.90 -28.52 10.11
C LEU A 643 -28.96 -28.66 8.92
N PHE A 644 -27.82 -29.34 9.10
CA PHE A 644 -26.77 -29.49 8.10
C PHE A 644 -26.70 -30.91 7.50
N ALA A 645 -27.76 -31.72 7.66
CA ALA A 645 -27.79 -33.09 7.17
C ALA A 645 -27.61 -33.21 5.64
N GLN A 646 -28.16 -32.26 4.88
CA GLN A 646 -28.12 -32.27 3.42
C GLN A 646 -27.34 -31.06 2.89
N PRO A 647 -26.17 -31.28 2.26
CA PRO A 647 -25.40 -30.19 1.68
C PRO A 647 -26.09 -29.61 0.44
N ASP A 648 -26.01 -28.30 0.29
CA ASP A 648 -26.47 -27.56 -0.89
C ASP A 648 -25.30 -26.70 -1.40
N ALA A 649 -24.85 -26.97 -2.63
CA ALA A 649 -23.71 -26.29 -3.25
C ALA A 649 -23.91 -24.78 -3.44
N GLN A 650 -25.15 -24.27 -3.38
CA GLN A 650 -25.44 -22.84 -3.50
C GLN A 650 -25.54 -22.13 -2.14
N THR A 651 -25.61 -22.88 -1.04
CA THR A 651 -25.81 -22.34 0.31
C THR A 651 -24.48 -22.05 0.99
N HIS A 652 -24.33 -20.81 1.47
CA HIS A 652 -23.21 -20.43 2.32
C HIS A 652 -23.66 -20.31 3.78
N ILE A 653 -22.84 -20.79 4.71
CA ILE A 653 -23.09 -20.83 6.14
C ILE A 653 -22.13 -19.83 6.81
N TYR A 654 -22.70 -18.88 7.54
CA TYR A 654 -21.93 -17.89 8.30
C TYR A 654 -22.25 -18.05 9.78
N ALA A 655 -21.23 -18.35 10.59
CA ALA A 655 -21.42 -18.61 12.01
C ALA A 655 -20.49 -17.80 12.92
N CYS A 656 -21.02 -17.32 14.04
CA CYS A 656 -20.24 -16.65 15.07
C CYS A 656 -20.79 -16.96 16.47
N GLY A 657 -19.92 -17.30 17.41
CA GLY A 657 -20.31 -17.67 18.77
C GLY A 657 -19.19 -18.32 19.58
N PRO A 658 -19.53 -18.98 20.71
CA PRO A 658 -18.56 -19.65 21.57
C PRO A 658 -17.80 -20.77 20.82
N ALA A 659 -16.52 -20.99 21.15
CA ALA A 659 -15.67 -21.99 20.49
C ALA A 659 -16.33 -23.37 20.40
N ARG A 660 -16.88 -23.88 21.52
CA ARG A 660 -17.67 -25.13 21.56
C ARG A 660 -18.73 -25.24 20.45
N MET A 661 -19.43 -24.13 20.18
CA MET A 661 -20.50 -24.11 19.18
C MET A 661 -19.91 -24.15 17.77
N LEU A 662 -18.84 -23.40 17.53
CA LEU A 662 -18.15 -23.36 16.23
C LEU A 662 -17.51 -24.72 15.93
N ASP A 663 -16.80 -25.32 16.89
CA ASP A 663 -16.19 -26.65 16.75
C ASP A 663 -17.25 -27.73 16.41
N ALA A 664 -18.41 -27.67 17.07
CA ALA A 664 -19.52 -28.60 16.79
C ALA A 664 -20.12 -28.37 15.40
N LEU A 665 -20.24 -27.11 14.97
CA LEU A 665 -20.78 -26.75 13.67
C LEU A 665 -19.82 -27.12 12.54
N GLU A 666 -18.51 -26.93 12.71
CA GLU A 666 -17.46 -27.40 11.80
C GLU A 666 -17.51 -28.92 11.64
N ALA A 667 -17.64 -29.67 12.74
CA ALA A 667 -17.77 -31.12 12.69
C ALA A 667 -19.03 -31.57 11.91
N CYS A 668 -20.16 -30.87 12.09
CA CYS A 668 -21.39 -31.15 11.37
C CYS A 668 -21.38 -30.68 9.91
N CYS A 669 -20.49 -29.76 9.53
CA CYS A 669 -20.36 -29.28 8.15
C CYS A 669 -19.20 -29.93 7.40
N ALA A 670 -18.50 -30.90 7.98
CA ALA A 670 -17.32 -31.52 7.36
C ALA A 670 -17.60 -32.21 6.00
N HIS A 671 -18.85 -32.58 5.72
CA HIS A 671 -19.29 -33.15 4.44
C HIS A 671 -19.86 -32.13 3.45
N TRP A 672 -19.90 -30.85 3.81
CA TRP A 672 -20.31 -29.76 2.92
C TRP A 672 -19.15 -29.35 2.00
N PRO A 673 -19.43 -28.59 0.91
CA PRO A 673 -18.37 -27.98 0.11
C PRO A 673 -17.40 -27.18 0.98
N GLU A 674 -16.11 -27.21 0.62
CA GLU A 674 -15.00 -26.70 1.42
C GLU A 674 -15.18 -25.23 1.84
N ASP A 675 -15.70 -24.39 0.93
CA ASP A 675 -15.93 -22.96 1.17
C ASP A 675 -17.33 -22.62 1.71
N ALA A 676 -18.16 -23.63 2.00
CA ALA A 676 -19.54 -23.40 2.42
C ALA A 676 -19.61 -22.77 3.81
N LEU A 677 -18.73 -23.17 4.76
CA LEU A 677 -18.74 -22.67 6.12
C LEU A 677 -17.69 -21.57 6.34
N ARG A 678 -18.13 -20.42 6.85
CA ARG A 678 -17.26 -19.35 7.34
C ARG A 678 -17.57 -19.04 8.80
N VAL A 679 -16.52 -18.93 9.61
CA VAL A 679 -16.63 -18.67 11.06
C VAL A 679 -15.82 -17.44 11.49
N GLU A 680 -16.26 -16.79 12.56
CA GLU A 680 -15.49 -15.75 13.26
C GLU A 680 -15.37 -16.09 14.75
N HIS A 681 -14.14 -16.07 15.27
CA HIS A 681 -13.82 -16.36 16.67
C HIS A 681 -13.57 -15.06 17.47
N PHE A 682 -14.16 -14.94 18.67
CA PHE A 682 -13.97 -13.78 19.56
C PHE A 682 -12.87 -13.95 20.63
N THR A 683 -12.32 -15.16 20.80
CA THR A 683 -11.33 -15.45 21.86
C THR A 683 -10.12 -16.20 21.30
N ALA A 684 -8.91 -15.73 21.61
CA ALA A 684 -7.67 -16.49 21.38
C ALA A 684 -7.52 -17.62 22.38
N THR A 685 -7.06 -18.76 21.90
CA THR A 685 -6.26 -19.68 22.72
C THR A 685 -4.82 -19.23 22.53
N LYS A 686 -4.21 -18.57 23.53
CA LYS A 686 -2.79 -18.20 23.46
C LYS A 686 -1.95 -19.46 23.18
N PRO A 687 -1.16 -19.53 22.09
CA PRO A 687 0.00 -20.40 22.07
C PRO A 687 1.06 -19.74 22.96
N ALA A 688 1.59 -20.47 23.94
CA ALA A 688 2.76 -20.00 24.67
C ALA A 688 3.94 -19.95 23.69
N PHE A 689 4.39 -18.75 23.32
CA PHE A 689 5.62 -18.57 22.55
C PHE A 689 6.80 -18.79 23.50
N ASP A 690 7.26 -20.03 23.61
CA ASP A 690 8.41 -20.43 24.41
C ASP A 690 9.58 -20.74 23.48
N PRO A 691 10.58 -19.84 23.35
CA PRO A 691 11.73 -20.04 22.46
C PRO A 691 12.49 -21.36 22.67
N SER A 692 12.39 -21.97 23.85
CA SER A 692 13.04 -23.26 24.14
C SER A 692 12.38 -24.45 23.45
N GLN A 693 11.12 -24.29 23.01
CA GLN A 693 10.35 -25.29 22.28
C GLN A 693 10.35 -25.05 20.76
N GLU A 694 10.98 -23.95 20.31
CA GLU A 694 10.99 -23.55 18.91
C GLU A 694 12.31 -23.91 18.19
N ARG A 695 12.23 -24.08 16.87
CA ARG A 695 13.39 -24.28 15.99
C ARG A 695 13.58 -23.10 15.05
N PRO A 696 14.82 -22.71 14.73
CA PRO A 696 15.08 -21.77 13.64
C PRO A 696 14.76 -22.41 12.29
N PHE A 697 14.46 -21.60 11.29
CA PHE A 697 14.19 -22.02 9.92
C PHE A 697 14.45 -20.87 8.94
N GLU A 698 14.28 -21.13 7.64
CA GLU A 698 14.43 -20.12 6.59
C GLU A 698 13.09 -19.89 5.87
N ILE A 699 12.86 -18.65 5.44
CA ILE A 699 11.79 -18.30 4.51
C ILE A 699 12.40 -17.81 3.20
N GLU A 700 11.98 -18.39 2.09
CA GLU A 700 12.26 -17.90 0.73
C GLU A 700 11.08 -17.05 0.28
N LEU A 701 11.31 -15.79 -0.02
CA LEU A 701 10.32 -14.87 -0.58
C LEU A 701 10.40 -15.01 -2.09
N ASN A 702 9.41 -15.64 -2.71
CA ASN A 702 9.45 -15.99 -4.12
C ASN A 702 9.44 -14.77 -5.04
N ASP A 703 8.64 -13.75 -4.74
CA ASP A 703 8.47 -12.57 -5.60
C ASP A 703 9.66 -11.62 -5.46
N SER A 704 10.26 -11.57 -4.27
CA SER A 704 11.47 -10.78 -4.01
C SER A 704 12.76 -11.59 -4.16
N GLY A 705 12.69 -12.90 -4.41
CA GLY A 705 13.79 -13.86 -4.40
C GLY A 705 14.67 -13.87 -3.13
N LEU A 706 14.26 -13.27 -2.01
CA LEU A 706 15.11 -13.18 -0.81
C LEU A 706 15.03 -14.48 0.00
N VAL A 707 16.12 -14.91 0.63
CA VAL A 707 16.09 -15.96 1.66
C VAL A 707 16.42 -15.32 2.99
N ILE A 708 15.48 -15.37 3.93
CA ILE A 708 15.58 -14.70 5.22
C ILE A 708 15.62 -15.77 6.33
N PRO A 709 16.63 -15.74 7.22
CA PRO A 709 16.65 -16.61 8.38
C PRO A 709 15.65 -16.14 9.45
N VAL A 710 14.96 -17.08 10.09
CA VAL A 710 14.03 -16.83 11.21
C VAL A 710 14.57 -17.55 12.45
N ALA A 711 14.99 -16.78 13.45
CA ALA A 711 15.51 -17.35 14.70
C ALA A 711 14.40 -18.07 15.52
N ALA A 712 14.80 -18.97 16.43
CA ALA A 712 13.86 -19.69 17.31
C ALA A 712 12.99 -18.73 18.15
N GLY A 713 13.59 -17.67 18.70
CA GLY A 713 12.90 -16.64 19.47
C GLY A 713 12.27 -15.51 18.66
N GLN A 714 12.21 -15.65 17.32
CA GLN A 714 11.74 -14.60 16.41
C GLN A 714 10.53 -15.09 15.60
N THR A 715 9.51 -14.24 15.44
CA THR A 715 8.36 -14.48 14.55
C THR A 715 8.75 -14.22 13.10
N VAL A 716 8.06 -14.83 12.13
CA VAL A 716 8.24 -14.53 10.69
C VAL A 716 8.04 -13.05 10.39
N LEU A 717 7.00 -12.43 10.97
CA LEU A 717 6.71 -11.00 10.81
C LEU A 717 7.91 -10.11 11.15
N ALA A 718 8.54 -10.35 12.30
CA ALA A 718 9.70 -9.58 12.75
C ALA A 718 10.92 -9.75 11.82
N ALA A 719 11.13 -10.96 11.27
CA ALA A 719 12.22 -11.20 10.32
C ALA A 719 11.98 -10.47 8.98
N LEU A 720 10.73 -10.46 8.50
CA LEU A 720 10.34 -9.73 7.29
C LEU A 720 10.54 -8.22 7.43
N GLN A 721 10.12 -7.64 8.56
CA GLN A 721 10.28 -6.21 8.85
C GLN A 721 11.76 -5.79 8.89
N GLN A 722 12.62 -6.60 9.52
CA GLN A 722 14.08 -6.38 9.52
C GLN A 722 14.68 -6.42 8.11
N ALA A 723 14.10 -7.22 7.21
CA ALA A 723 14.51 -7.30 5.80
C ALA A 723 13.86 -6.23 4.91
N ASN A 724 13.22 -5.20 5.48
CA ASN A 724 12.51 -4.13 4.76
C ASN A 724 11.31 -4.60 3.92
N ILE A 725 10.70 -5.73 4.31
CA ILE A 725 9.48 -6.27 3.72
C ILE A 725 8.29 -5.84 4.56
N ASP A 726 7.44 -5.01 3.96
CA ASP A 726 6.25 -4.48 4.61
C ASP A 726 5.17 -5.58 4.65
N VAL A 727 4.89 -6.11 5.84
CA VAL A 727 3.74 -6.99 6.07
C VAL A 727 2.83 -6.35 7.10
N GLN A 728 1.54 -6.23 6.74
CA GLN A 728 0.53 -5.74 7.65
C GLN A 728 0.44 -6.64 8.89
N SER A 729 0.10 -6.06 10.03
CA SER A 729 -0.15 -6.80 11.27
C SER A 729 -1.04 -5.96 12.15
N ASP A 730 -1.82 -6.56 13.05
CA ASP A 730 -2.59 -5.84 14.08
C ASP A 730 -2.45 -6.52 15.45
N CYS A 731 -3.16 -7.63 15.67
CA CYS A 731 -3.24 -8.24 17.00
C CYS A 731 -1.92 -8.88 17.48
N ARG A 732 -1.07 -9.33 16.55
CA ARG A 732 0.15 -10.14 16.81
C ARG A 732 -0.07 -11.36 17.72
N GLU A 733 -1.30 -11.87 17.76
CA GLU A 733 -1.71 -13.02 18.58
C GLU A 733 -2.56 -14.04 17.79
N GLY A 734 -2.55 -13.97 16.45
CA GLY A 734 -3.20 -14.95 15.56
C GLY A 734 -4.72 -14.85 15.47
N LEU A 735 -5.31 -13.68 15.76
CA LEU A 735 -6.76 -13.47 15.81
C LEU A 735 -7.35 -12.65 14.67
N CYS A 736 -6.61 -11.66 14.18
CA CYS A 736 -7.17 -10.72 13.20
C CYS A 736 -6.97 -11.16 11.75
N GLY A 737 -5.91 -11.90 11.43
CA GLY A 737 -5.64 -12.27 10.04
C GLY A 737 -4.92 -11.18 9.23
N SER A 738 -4.73 -9.97 9.76
CA SER A 738 -4.06 -8.87 9.04
C SER A 738 -2.61 -9.17 8.61
N CYS A 739 -1.99 -10.20 9.18
CA CYS A 739 -0.63 -10.62 8.85
C CYS A 739 -0.58 -11.88 7.97
N GLU A 740 -1.69 -12.20 7.30
CA GLU A 740 -1.79 -13.30 6.36
C GLU A 740 -0.85 -13.09 5.18
N VAL A 741 -0.10 -14.13 4.85
CA VAL A 741 0.73 -14.22 3.64
C VAL A 741 0.46 -15.56 2.98
N ARG A 742 0.60 -15.63 1.66
CA ARG A 742 0.45 -16.89 0.92
C ARG A 742 1.74 -17.70 0.98
N VAL A 743 1.61 -19.01 1.12
CA VAL A 743 2.70 -19.99 1.15
C VAL A 743 2.65 -20.78 -0.16
N LEU A 744 3.77 -20.85 -0.86
CA LEU A 744 3.93 -21.55 -2.14
C LEU A 744 4.53 -22.95 -1.95
N ALA A 745 5.33 -23.16 -0.91
CA ALA A 745 5.90 -24.47 -0.57
C ALA A 745 6.31 -24.57 0.90
N GLY A 746 6.36 -25.82 1.40
CA GLY A 746 6.70 -26.16 2.78
C GLY A 746 5.47 -26.29 3.69
N ARG A 747 5.65 -26.87 4.88
CA ARG A 747 4.55 -27.16 5.81
C ARG A 747 4.50 -26.15 6.95
N VAL A 748 3.34 -25.52 7.11
CA VAL A 748 3.11 -24.49 8.12
C VAL A 748 2.65 -25.14 9.43
N ASP A 749 3.31 -24.78 10.53
CA ASP A 749 2.83 -24.97 11.90
C ASP A 749 1.84 -23.84 12.22
N HIS A 750 0.56 -24.08 11.93
CA HIS A 750 -0.51 -23.10 12.09
C HIS A 750 -0.85 -22.87 13.56
N ARG A 751 -0.70 -21.62 14.00
CA ARG A 751 -0.99 -21.20 15.38
C ARG A 751 -2.09 -20.15 15.50
N ASP A 752 -2.68 -19.78 14.37
CA ASP A 752 -3.77 -18.83 14.28
C ASP A 752 -5.14 -19.47 14.53
N ARG A 753 -6.14 -18.59 14.68
CA ARG A 753 -7.57 -18.93 14.79
C ARG A 753 -8.40 -18.28 13.68
N VAL A 754 -7.75 -17.96 12.56
CA VAL A 754 -8.36 -17.26 11.43
C VAL A 754 -8.68 -18.26 10.33
N LEU A 755 -7.69 -19.08 9.97
CA LEU A 755 -7.85 -20.08 8.92
C LEU A 755 -8.71 -21.23 9.40
N THR A 756 -9.63 -21.66 8.54
CA THR A 756 -10.39 -22.91 8.69
C THR A 756 -9.46 -24.12 8.67
N ARG A 757 -9.96 -25.29 9.08
CA ARG A 757 -9.16 -26.52 9.03
C ARG A 757 -8.68 -26.85 7.62
N ALA A 758 -9.54 -26.70 6.62
CA ALA A 758 -9.21 -26.95 5.22
C ALA A 758 -8.11 -26.01 4.72
N GLU A 759 -8.22 -24.71 5.01
CA GLU A 759 -7.17 -23.72 4.70
C GLU A 759 -5.83 -24.02 5.41
N ARG A 760 -5.86 -24.61 6.61
CA ARG A 760 -4.63 -25.07 7.29
C ARG A 760 -4.05 -26.33 6.67
N ASP A 761 -4.90 -27.29 6.32
CA ASP A 761 -4.48 -28.55 5.70
C ASP A 761 -3.94 -28.32 4.27
N ALA A 762 -4.38 -27.25 3.60
CA ALA A 762 -3.86 -26.80 2.31
C ALA A 762 -2.42 -26.26 2.37
N HIS A 763 -1.97 -25.77 3.53
CA HIS A 763 -0.65 -25.16 3.75
C HIS A 763 -0.30 -24.04 2.75
N ASP A 764 -1.30 -23.35 2.20
CA ASP A 764 -1.12 -22.30 1.17
C ASP A 764 -1.22 -20.87 1.73
N ARG A 765 -1.47 -20.73 3.04
CA ARG A 765 -1.58 -19.44 3.75
C ARG A 765 -0.92 -19.54 5.13
N MET A 766 -0.46 -18.41 5.66
CA MET A 766 0.21 -18.35 6.95
C MET A 766 -0.01 -17.00 7.63
N MET A 767 -0.26 -17.02 8.94
CA MET A 767 -0.24 -15.82 9.78
C MET A 767 1.16 -15.56 10.31
N THR A 768 1.87 -14.59 9.72
CA THR A 768 3.30 -14.33 10.00
C THR A 768 3.61 -13.93 11.45
N CYS A 769 2.62 -13.43 12.20
CA CYS A 769 2.82 -13.00 13.57
C CYS A 769 2.92 -14.13 14.60
N CYS A 770 2.45 -15.34 14.27
CA CYS A 770 2.37 -16.44 15.24
C CYS A 770 2.74 -17.81 14.67
N SER A 771 2.37 -18.10 13.42
CA SER A 771 2.63 -19.41 12.80
C SER A 771 4.13 -19.58 12.50
N ARG A 772 4.58 -20.83 12.37
CA ARG A 772 5.99 -21.18 12.09
C ARG A 772 6.08 -22.26 11.02
N ALA A 773 7.29 -22.77 10.74
CA ALA A 773 7.49 -23.95 9.90
C ALA A 773 7.49 -25.24 10.73
N CYS A 774 6.82 -26.29 10.25
CA CYS A 774 6.91 -27.60 10.86
C CYS A 774 8.34 -28.13 10.83
N GLY A 775 8.84 -28.65 11.96
CA GLY A 775 10.15 -29.32 12.02
C GLY A 775 11.39 -28.44 11.82
N GLY A 776 11.22 -27.13 11.58
CA GLY A 776 12.30 -26.23 11.14
C GLY A 776 12.56 -26.27 9.63
N GLU A 777 11.63 -26.81 8.84
CA GLU A 777 11.73 -26.84 7.37
C GLU A 777 11.65 -25.43 6.76
N ARG A 778 12.19 -25.28 5.56
CA ARG A 778 12.11 -24.01 4.81
C ARG A 778 10.71 -23.80 4.26
N LEU A 779 10.18 -22.58 4.39
CA LEU A 779 8.93 -22.16 3.73
C LEU A 779 9.25 -21.27 2.53
N VAL A 780 8.40 -21.33 1.50
CA VAL A 780 8.43 -20.39 0.37
C VAL A 780 7.17 -19.54 0.43
N LEU A 781 7.29 -18.22 0.50
CA LEU A 781 6.19 -17.26 0.63
C LEU A 781 6.00 -16.47 -0.67
N GLU A 782 4.77 -16.08 -0.98
CA GLU A 782 4.42 -15.19 -2.10
C GLU A 782 4.65 -13.72 -1.70
N LEU A 783 5.91 -13.36 -1.45
CA LEU A 783 6.38 -12.04 -1.02
C LEU A 783 7.61 -11.57 -1.79
#